data_AF-A0A6B0GNZ6-F1
#
_entry.id   AF-A0A6B0GNZ6-F1
#
_cell.length_a   1.000
_cell.length_b   1.000
_cell.length_c   1.000
_cell.angle_alpha   90.00
_cell.angle_beta   90.00
_cell.angle_gamma   90.00
#
_symmetry.space_group_name_H-M   'P 1'
#
loop_
_entity.id
_entity.type
_entity.pdbx_description
1 polymer ?
#
loop_
_entity_poly.entity_id
_entity_poly.type
_entity_poly.pdbx_seq_one_letter_code
_entity_poly.pdbx_strand_id
1 'polypeptide(L)'
;MTSAEYFVRRTVQAVVTFIAVVMLTFFLFRVMPGGPIEALRAQLVRSGRYSPEQIERIISVRTNISPEKPMWAQFFEYFGGLLTGNFGQSIRTNQPVAEILANAMPWTIFLSAVSLLLIFAIGIFLGAAMAYAESSRFDVSSSVASIVLTSIPFYVVAVIFVWFLGYQWNLFPTGGRVDNSLTPGLNVDFVVSVLYHGALPIAALVVAGFGNRALQMRGNSIQVLGSDYLRVARLRGLSERRIVTRYVARNAILPMYTSIMLAIGTLFGSSIILEQIFTYPGMGYYIYQSLDAKDYTLLMGGFLFVSFGTIFGVYVADLTYGFIDPRASADDDQSGSGMSFRGAVAKLRRWAKGLGRSPSSGAATDRARANGAGATGASDSLFETRADESLTRGERFRQSFDEYVLATARVAWTDYRARIGLLVVSTFLLMGAIVLIPKWWNNDIMPFLNATLGLGLGTLTPLVPTPVTGSDYLLPPFRGGVAALWQPGGWIEFTPWPELRRPFGTQDTGKDIFAQIVYATPDMLKMVAAGAVFSTGLATVWGAFSGYAGGAVDRLMMAISDIVITIPGLPLIIVLAAIIEPEDPVVVGILLSTHTWAGFSRALRSQVLTIREESYVEASRTIGVSTSSIVSRDILPNLMPLVMVNFVTGARRVIISSVALYFLGILPFSTFNWGVMMNYAYNSGALLDMAYAHWFLAPMLTIVLFSLGLILLGQGMDRIFNPRIRAKHMKSQQTSEGSDGAVAADGGRVE
;
A
#
# COMPACT_ATOMS: atom_id res chain seq x y z
N MET A 1 -30.10 -13.86 0.09
CA MET A 1 -30.51 -12.43 0.28
C MET A 1 -31.15 -11.92 -1.03
N THR A 2 -32.23 -11.14 -1.02
CA THR A 2 -32.80 -10.59 -2.29
C THR A 2 -31.90 -9.50 -2.89
N SER A 3 -32.00 -9.24 -4.20
CA SER A 3 -31.24 -8.14 -4.85
C SER A 3 -31.60 -6.76 -4.27
N ALA A 4 -32.84 -6.61 -3.79
CA ALA A 4 -33.30 -5.40 -3.12
C ALA A 4 -32.67 -5.25 -1.72
N GLU A 5 -32.62 -6.31 -0.92
CA GLU A 5 -31.93 -6.32 0.38
C GLU A 5 -30.44 -5.98 0.25
N TYR A 6 -29.76 -6.51 -0.77
CA TYR A 6 -28.35 -6.18 -1.03
C TYR A 6 -28.16 -4.68 -1.28
N PHE A 7 -28.97 -4.11 -2.16
CA PHE A 7 -28.92 -2.69 -2.49
C PHE A 7 -29.16 -1.83 -1.25
N VAL A 8 -30.25 -2.09 -0.51
CA VAL A 8 -30.60 -1.35 0.71
C VAL A 8 -29.46 -1.43 1.74
N ARG A 9 -28.89 -2.62 1.96
CA ARG A 9 -27.79 -2.80 2.91
C ARG A 9 -26.56 -1.97 2.52
N ARG A 10 -26.16 -1.99 1.25
CA ARG A 10 -25.01 -1.21 0.76
C ARG A 10 -25.27 0.29 0.84
N THR A 11 -26.47 0.75 0.53
CA THR A 11 -26.85 2.16 0.66
C THR A 11 -26.82 2.61 2.12
N VAL A 12 -27.39 1.83 3.04
CA VAL A 12 -27.36 2.14 4.48
C VAL A 12 -25.93 2.19 4.99
N GLN A 13 -25.07 1.25 4.59
CA GLN A 13 -23.65 1.27 4.95
C GLN A 13 -22.95 2.53 4.46
N ALA A 14 -23.15 2.92 3.19
CA ALA A 14 -22.57 4.15 2.65
C ALA A 14 -23.02 5.41 3.40
N VAL A 15 -24.31 5.49 3.78
CA VAL A 15 -24.86 6.61 4.55
C VAL A 15 -24.28 6.64 5.98
N VAL A 16 -24.23 5.49 6.67
CA VAL A 16 -23.64 5.40 8.01
C VAL A 16 -22.16 5.80 7.98
N THR A 17 -21.42 5.32 6.98
CA THR A 17 -20.02 5.69 6.78
C THR A 17 -19.85 7.18 6.52
N PHE A 18 -20.70 7.78 5.67
CA PHE A 18 -20.68 9.22 5.43
C PHE A 18 -20.89 10.02 6.72
N ILE A 19 -21.90 9.67 7.51
CA ILE A 19 -22.17 10.34 8.80
C ILE A 19 -20.98 10.18 9.74
N ALA A 20 -20.41 8.97 9.85
CA ALA A 20 -19.24 8.70 10.69
C ALA A 20 -18.02 9.53 10.27
N VAL A 21 -17.77 9.67 8.97
CA VAL A 21 -16.65 10.48 8.46
C VAL A 21 -16.90 11.97 8.69
N VAL A 22 -18.13 12.47 8.49
CA VAL A 22 -18.44 13.88 8.80
C VAL A 22 -18.25 14.16 10.28
N MET A 23 -18.75 13.27 11.14
CA MET A 23 -18.60 13.36 12.59
C MET A 23 -17.13 13.36 12.99
N LEU A 24 -16.35 12.39 12.51
CA LEU A 24 -14.91 12.31 12.77
C LEU A 24 -14.20 13.59 12.34
N THR A 25 -14.43 14.04 11.11
CA THR A 25 -13.78 15.22 10.55
C THR A 25 -14.13 16.47 11.36
N PHE A 26 -15.40 16.66 11.70
CA PHE A 26 -15.84 17.79 12.51
C PHE A 26 -15.11 17.86 13.85
N PHE A 27 -15.09 16.76 14.61
CA PHE A 27 -14.41 16.75 15.91
C PHE A 27 -12.89 16.82 15.77
N LEU A 28 -12.31 16.15 14.77
CA LEU A 28 -10.87 16.14 14.51
C LEU A 28 -10.33 17.56 14.28
N PHE A 29 -11.02 18.36 13.47
CA PHE A 29 -10.62 19.75 13.22
C PHE A 29 -10.91 20.67 14.41
N ARG A 30 -11.84 20.30 15.30
CA ARG A 30 -12.16 21.10 16.50
C ARG A 30 -11.15 20.92 17.62
N VAL A 31 -10.52 19.76 17.72
CA VAL A 31 -9.45 19.49 18.69
C VAL A 31 -8.07 19.94 18.21
N MET A 32 -7.96 20.43 16.98
CA MET A 32 -6.71 20.94 16.44
C MET A 32 -6.26 22.20 17.20
N PRO A 33 -5.00 22.26 17.69
CA PRO A 33 -4.47 23.44 18.36
C PRO A 33 -4.60 24.69 17.49
N GLY A 34 -5.19 25.75 18.03
CA GLY A 34 -5.47 26.97 17.25
C GLY A 34 -6.49 26.75 16.13
N GLY A 35 -7.49 25.90 16.37
CA GLY A 35 -8.46 25.42 15.38
C GLY A 35 -9.17 26.53 14.58
N PRO A 36 -9.94 26.18 13.53
CA PRO A 36 -10.46 27.10 12.51
C PRO A 36 -11.10 28.38 13.06
N ILE A 37 -11.95 28.23 14.09
CA ILE A 37 -12.63 29.36 14.72
C ILE A 37 -11.66 30.23 15.51
N GLU A 38 -10.74 29.64 16.27
CA GLU A 38 -9.79 30.38 17.10
C GLU A 38 -8.75 31.12 16.26
N ALA A 39 -8.22 30.48 15.21
CA ALA A 39 -7.30 31.11 14.26
C ALA A 39 -7.98 32.30 13.55
N LEU A 40 -9.20 32.11 13.05
CA LEU A 40 -9.96 33.17 12.39
C LEU A 40 -10.31 34.29 13.36
N ARG A 41 -10.76 33.97 14.59
CA ARG A 41 -11.04 34.96 15.64
C ARG A 41 -9.77 35.76 15.97
N ALA A 42 -8.64 35.09 16.20
CA ALA A 42 -7.37 35.74 16.50
C ALA A 42 -6.90 36.64 15.33
N GLN A 43 -7.12 36.25 14.08
CA GLN A 43 -6.85 37.09 12.91
C GLN A 43 -7.75 38.33 12.88
N LEU A 44 -9.05 38.18 13.10
CA LEU A 44 -10.02 39.29 13.08
C LEU A 44 -9.79 40.26 14.24
N VAL A 45 -9.52 39.76 15.44
CA VAL A 45 -9.16 40.57 16.62
C VAL A 45 -7.88 41.37 16.36
N ARG A 46 -6.81 40.72 15.84
CA ARG A 46 -5.55 41.40 15.50
C ARG A 46 -5.71 42.49 14.45
N SER A 47 -6.73 42.39 13.58
CA SER A 47 -7.00 43.44 12.59
C SER A 47 -7.50 44.75 13.22
N GLY A 48 -8.12 44.69 14.41
CA GLY A 48 -8.71 45.84 15.09
C GLY A 48 -9.92 46.48 14.37
N ARG A 49 -10.41 45.88 13.29
CA ARG A 49 -11.43 46.47 12.40
C ARG A 49 -12.88 46.16 12.77
N TYR A 50 -13.10 45.20 13.66
CA TYR A 50 -14.42 44.63 13.92
C TYR A 50 -14.73 44.58 15.40
N SER A 51 -15.98 44.89 15.76
CA SER A 51 -16.53 44.65 17.09
C SER A 51 -16.63 43.13 17.38
N PRO A 52 -16.65 42.72 18.66
CA PRO A 52 -16.82 41.32 19.04
C PRO A 52 -18.03 40.64 18.36
N GLU A 53 -19.16 41.34 18.26
CA GLU A 53 -20.39 40.80 17.65
C GLU A 53 -20.23 40.62 16.13
N GLN A 54 -19.52 41.54 15.47
CA GLN A 54 -19.20 41.42 14.04
C GLN A 54 -18.25 40.25 13.78
N ILE A 55 -17.28 40.02 14.67
CA ILE A 55 -16.34 38.90 14.58
C ILE A 55 -17.10 37.58 14.62
N GLU A 56 -18.00 37.38 15.59
CA GLU A 56 -18.78 36.14 15.69
C GLU A 56 -19.68 35.92 14.48
N ARG A 57 -20.31 36.97 13.93
CA ARG A 57 -21.09 36.87 12.67
C ARG A 57 -20.21 36.50 11.47
N ILE A 58 -19.00 37.07 11.36
CA ILE A 58 -18.08 36.71 10.27
C ILE A 58 -17.66 35.25 10.40
N ILE A 59 -17.33 34.81 11.62
CA ILE A 59 -16.97 33.42 11.88
C ILE A 59 -18.14 32.50 11.51
N SER A 60 -19.37 32.83 11.90
CA SER A 60 -20.53 31.99 11.59
C SER A 60 -20.79 31.84 10.09
N VAL A 61 -20.61 32.92 9.32
CA VAL A 61 -20.76 32.87 7.86
C VAL A 61 -19.61 32.09 7.21
N ARG A 62 -18.36 32.29 7.64
CA ARG A 62 -17.19 31.64 7.04
C ARG A 62 -17.10 30.16 7.37
N THR A 63 -17.43 29.78 8.60
CA THR A 63 -17.30 28.40 9.09
C THR A 63 -18.60 27.61 9.00
N ASN A 64 -19.71 28.27 8.71
CA ASN A 64 -21.05 27.68 8.66
C ASN A 64 -21.49 27.03 9.99
N ILE A 65 -20.98 27.56 11.12
CA ILE A 65 -21.33 27.11 12.48
C ILE A 65 -21.44 28.31 13.42
N SER A 66 -22.36 28.25 14.37
CA SER A 66 -22.51 29.27 15.41
C SER A 66 -21.53 29.00 16.56
N PRO A 67 -20.47 29.82 16.77
CA PRO A 67 -19.41 29.49 17.73
C PRO A 67 -19.88 29.46 19.19
N GLU A 68 -20.96 30.18 19.50
CA GLU A 68 -21.52 30.30 20.85
C GLU A 68 -22.30 29.05 21.31
N LYS A 69 -22.74 28.20 20.37
CA LYS A 69 -23.54 27.02 20.68
C LYS A 69 -22.65 25.89 21.22
N PRO A 70 -23.20 24.95 22.01
CA PRO A 70 -22.44 23.76 22.41
C PRO A 70 -22.02 22.93 21.18
N MET A 71 -20.92 22.20 21.30
CA MET A 71 -20.25 21.53 20.17
C MET A 71 -21.15 20.55 19.40
N TRP A 72 -22.08 19.87 20.07
CA TRP A 72 -23.05 18.99 19.42
C TRP A 72 -24.04 19.77 18.52
N ALA A 73 -24.45 20.97 18.92
CA ALA A 73 -25.31 21.81 18.11
C ALA A 73 -24.56 22.40 16.91
N GLN A 74 -23.28 22.78 17.10
CA GLN A 74 -22.39 23.17 15.99
C GLN A 74 -22.28 22.04 14.95
N PHE A 75 -22.16 20.78 15.40
CA PHE A 75 -22.13 19.63 14.49
C PHE A 75 -23.40 19.52 13.65
N PHE A 76 -24.60 19.63 14.25
CA PHE A 76 -25.86 19.54 13.49
C PHE A 76 -26.06 20.71 12.52
N GLU A 77 -25.61 21.92 12.88
CA GLU A 77 -25.61 23.07 11.96
C GLU A 77 -24.69 22.83 10.78
N TYR A 78 -23.46 22.39 11.05
CA TYR A 78 -22.50 22.07 10.02
C TYR A 78 -23.02 20.96 9.10
N PHE A 79 -23.52 19.87 9.68
CA PHE A 79 -24.09 18.74 8.95
C PHE A 79 -25.30 19.16 8.10
N GLY A 80 -26.22 19.96 8.66
CA GLY A 80 -27.35 20.51 7.92
C GLY A 80 -26.91 21.39 6.74
N GLY A 81 -25.86 22.19 6.92
CA GLY A 81 -25.27 22.99 5.87
C GLY A 81 -24.59 22.17 4.77
N LEU A 82 -23.92 21.07 5.11
CA LEU A 82 -23.36 20.15 4.12
C LEU A 82 -24.43 19.56 3.20
N LEU A 83 -25.62 19.25 3.73
CA LEU A 83 -26.74 18.73 2.94
C LEU A 83 -27.26 19.75 1.91
N THR A 84 -27.03 21.05 2.14
CA THR A 84 -27.34 22.12 1.18
C THR A 84 -26.14 22.54 0.33
N GLY A 85 -25.02 21.81 0.42
CA GLY A 85 -23.78 22.14 -0.30
C GLY A 85 -22.99 23.31 0.29
N ASN A 86 -23.29 23.74 1.52
CA ASN A 86 -22.58 24.81 2.21
C ASN A 86 -21.45 24.24 3.09
N PHE A 87 -20.23 24.30 2.57
CA PHE A 87 -19.00 23.88 3.27
C PHE A 87 -18.31 25.05 4.01
N GLY A 88 -18.91 26.23 4.02
CA GLY A 88 -18.27 27.47 4.45
C GLY A 88 -17.49 28.18 3.33
N GLN A 89 -16.68 29.16 3.72
CA GLN A 89 -15.85 29.98 2.83
C GLN A 89 -14.38 29.85 3.20
N SER A 90 -13.53 29.84 2.18
CA SER A 90 -12.08 29.89 2.33
C SER A 90 -11.68 31.13 3.14
N ILE A 91 -10.87 30.94 4.18
CA ILE A 91 -10.33 32.03 4.99
C ILE A 91 -9.41 32.92 4.14
N ARG A 92 -8.67 32.30 3.20
CA ARG A 92 -7.71 32.99 2.34
C ARG A 92 -8.37 33.74 1.18
N THR A 93 -9.28 33.11 0.45
CA THR A 93 -9.84 33.69 -0.79
C THR A 93 -11.25 34.28 -0.62
N ASN A 94 -11.92 34.04 0.51
CA ASN A 94 -13.32 34.39 0.76
C ASN A 94 -14.31 33.80 -0.25
N GLN A 95 -13.91 32.76 -1.00
CA GLN A 95 -14.78 32.06 -1.93
C GLN A 95 -15.47 30.87 -1.25
N PRO A 96 -16.68 30.48 -1.69
CA PRO A 96 -17.32 29.26 -1.21
C PRO A 96 -16.42 28.03 -1.42
N VAL A 97 -16.20 27.25 -0.37
CA VAL A 97 -15.33 26.06 -0.42
C VAL A 97 -15.84 25.05 -1.45
N ALA A 98 -17.16 24.88 -1.53
CA ALA A 98 -17.80 24.00 -2.51
C ALA A 98 -17.43 24.36 -3.96
N GLU A 99 -17.36 25.65 -4.29
CA GLU A 99 -17.04 26.12 -5.64
C GLU A 99 -15.57 25.86 -5.99
N ILE A 100 -14.65 26.18 -5.07
CA ILE A 100 -13.21 25.90 -5.24
C ILE A 100 -13.01 24.41 -5.53
N LEU A 101 -13.59 23.54 -4.71
CA LEU A 101 -13.42 22.10 -4.83
C LEU A 101 -14.14 21.51 -6.04
N ALA A 102 -15.35 21.99 -6.36
CA ALA A 102 -16.08 21.57 -7.56
C ALA A 102 -15.32 21.92 -8.85
N ASN A 103 -14.67 23.08 -8.90
CA ASN A 103 -13.83 23.48 -10.04
C ASN A 103 -12.53 22.68 -10.13
N ALA A 104 -12.00 22.23 -8.99
CA ALA A 104 -10.77 21.45 -8.90
C ALA A 104 -10.98 19.94 -9.17
N MET A 105 -12.15 19.40 -8.84
CA MET A 105 -12.46 17.97 -8.89
C MET A 105 -12.24 17.33 -10.28
N PRO A 106 -12.71 17.91 -11.40
CA PRO A 106 -12.55 17.30 -12.72
C PRO A 106 -11.08 17.06 -13.09
N TRP A 107 -10.17 17.93 -12.62
CA TRP A 107 -8.75 17.88 -12.90
C TRP A 107 -8.07 16.71 -12.18
N THR A 108 -8.38 16.53 -10.89
CA THR A 108 -7.93 15.37 -10.13
C THR A 108 -8.52 14.07 -10.69
N ILE A 109 -9.81 14.06 -11.04
CA ILE A 109 -10.44 12.89 -11.68
C ILE A 109 -9.75 12.56 -12.99
N PHE A 110 -9.48 13.55 -13.84
CA PHE A 110 -8.81 13.36 -15.11
C PHE A 110 -7.43 12.70 -14.94
N LEU A 111 -6.57 13.28 -14.09
CA LEU A 111 -5.24 12.72 -13.81
C LEU A 111 -5.33 11.29 -13.28
N SER A 112 -6.15 11.07 -12.25
CA SER A 112 -6.23 9.79 -11.56
C SER A 112 -6.90 8.71 -12.41
N ALA A 113 -7.99 9.03 -13.11
CA ALA A 113 -8.73 8.06 -13.93
C ALA A 113 -7.94 7.65 -15.17
N VAL A 114 -7.33 8.61 -15.89
CA VAL A 114 -6.51 8.28 -17.07
C VAL A 114 -5.29 7.47 -16.68
N SER A 115 -4.60 7.85 -15.59
CA SER A 115 -3.48 7.07 -15.05
C SER A 115 -3.91 5.66 -14.67
N LEU A 116 -5.03 5.52 -13.97
CA LEU A 116 -5.57 4.21 -13.57
C LEU A 116 -5.83 3.33 -14.79
N LEU A 117 -6.51 3.86 -15.80
CA LEU A 117 -6.83 3.13 -17.03
C LEU A 117 -5.56 2.65 -17.74
N LEU A 118 -4.54 3.51 -17.87
CA LEU A 118 -3.27 3.15 -18.51
C LEU A 118 -2.46 2.15 -17.69
N ILE A 119 -2.39 2.32 -16.36
CA ILE A 119 -1.73 1.38 -15.43
C ILE A 119 -2.30 -0.03 -15.60
N PHE A 120 -3.63 -0.16 -15.62
CA PHE A 120 -4.28 -1.44 -15.77
C PHE A 120 -4.21 -1.98 -17.19
N ALA A 121 -4.39 -1.14 -18.21
CA ALA A 121 -4.26 -1.57 -19.60
C ALA A 121 -2.87 -2.15 -19.85
N ILE A 122 -1.81 -1.37 -19.60
CA ILE A 122 -0.42 -1.78 -19.80
C ILE A 122 -0.10 -3.00 -18.93
N GLY A 123 -0.50 -2.99 -17.65
CA GLY A 123 -0.29 -4.10 -16.74
C GLY A 123 -0.95 -5.39 -17.21
N ILE A 124 -2.22 -5.35 -17.63
CA ILE A 124 -2.94 -6.53 -18.10
C ILE A 124 -2.30 -7.08 -19.36
N PHE A 125 -2.00 -6.23 -20.35
CA PHE A 125 -1.38 -6.67 -21.60
C PHE A 125 0.01 -7.25 -21.39
N LEU A 126 0.89 -6.53 -20.67
CA LEU A 126 2.25 -6.98 -20.41
C LEU A 126 2.27 -8.25 -19.56
N GLY A 127 1.43 -8.32 -18.51
CA GLY A 127 1.34 -9.48 -17.62
C GLY A 127 0.83 -10.74 -18.33
N ALA A 128 -0.20 -10.61 -19.17
CA ALA A 128 -0.68 -11.72 -19.98
C ALA A 128 0.39 -12.18 -21.00
N ALA A 129 1.11 -11.25 -21.62
CA ALA A 129 2.21 -11.57 -22.54
C ALA A 129 3.37 -12.28 -21.82
N MET A 130 3.77 -11.83 -20.63
CA MET A 130 4.80 -12.50 -19.80
C MET A 130 4.38 -13.93 -19.43
N ALA A 131 3.12 -14.15 -19.05
CA ALA A 131 2.62 -15.47 -18.69
C ALA A 131 2.51 -16.41 -19.90
N TYR A 132 2.20 -15.90 -21.09
CA TYR A 132 2.20 -16.70 -22.30
C TYR A 132 3.61 -17.11 -22.72
N ALA A 133 4.56 -16.18 -22.58
CA ALA A 133 5.98 -16.41 -22.86
C ALA A 133 6.72 -16.91 -21.60
N GLU A 134 6.06 -17.67 -20.72
CA GLU A 134 6.61 -18.12 -19.44
C GLU A 134 8.00 -18.76 -19.64
N SER A 135 8.94 -18.43 -18.75
CA SER A 135 10.35 -18.86 -18.77
C SER A 135 11.22 -18.32 -19.91
N SER A 136 10.67 -17.52 -20.82
CA SER A 136 11.46 -16.86 -21.87
C SER A 136 12.29 -15.69 -21.33
N ARG A 137 13.27 -15.23 -22.12
CA ARG A 137 14.03 -13.99 -21.81
C ARG A 137 13.12 -12.77 -21.67
N PHE A 138 12.04 -12.70 -22.45
CA PHE A 138 11.07 -11.61 -22.38
C PHE A 138 10.32 -11.60 -21.04
N ASP A 139 9.87 -12.77 -20.58
CA ASP A 139 9.23 -12.92 -19.28
C ASP A 139 10.17 -12.49 -18.14
N VAL A 140 11.40 -13.02 -18.15
CA VAL A 140 12.40 -12.71 -17.11
C VAL A 140 12.77 -11.22 -17.12
N SER A 141 13.09 -10.64 -18.28
CA SER A 141 13.51 -9.23 -18.36
C SER A 141 12.36 -8.28 -18.01
N SER A 142 11.15 -8.54 -18.51
CA SER A 142 9.97 -7.71 -18.22
C SER A 142 9.53 -7.82 -16.77
N SER A 143 9.67 -9.00 -16.15
CA SER A 143 9.44 -9.19 -14.73
C SER A 143 10.46 -8.41 -13.89
N VAL A 144 11.75 -8.48 -14.22
CA VAL A 144 12.80 -7.71 -13.54
C VAL A 144 12.57 -6.22 -13.69
N ALA A 145 12.30 -5.74 -14.91
CA ALA A 145 11.99 -4.34 -15.17
C ALA A 145 10.75 -3.88 -14.38
N SER A 146 9.70 -4.70 -14.34
CA SER A 146 8.49 -4.42 -13.56
C SER A 146 8.80 -4.32 -12.06
N ILE A 147 9.63 -5.22 -11.51
CA ILE A 147 10.04 -5.16 -10.10
C ILE A 147 10.82 -3.87 -9.81
N VAL A 148 11.79 -3.51 -10.66
CA VAL A 148 12.57 -2.27 -10.50
C VAL A 148 11.68 -1.04 -10.60
N LEU A 149 10.81 -0.94 -11.60
CA LEU A 149 9.93 0.21 -11.75
C LEU A 149 8.96 0.36 -10.57
N THR A 150 8.48 -0.75 -10.01
CA THR A 150 7.64 -0.70 -8.80
C THR A 150 8.38 -0.30 -7.54
N SER A 151 9.72 -0.45 -7.49
CA SER A 151 10.47 0.01 -6.32
C SER A 151 10.62 1.52 -6.28
N ILE A 152 10.47 2.21 -7.42
CA ILE A 152 10.57 3.66 -7.54
C ILE A 152 9.26 4.32 -7.06
N PRO A 153 9.29 5.18 -6.04
CA PRO A 153 8.11 5.95 -5.65
C PRO A 153 7.64 6.87 -6.78
N PHE A 154 6.33 7.03 -6.96
CA PHE A 154 5.78 7.84 -8.05
C PHE A 154 6.25 9.30 -8.01
N TYR A 155 6.45 9.88 -6.83
CA TYR A 155 6.96 11.25 -6.70
C TYR A 155 8.42 11.37 -7.13
N VAL A 156 9.22 10.30 -6.99
CA VAL A 156 10.60 10.27 -7.53
C VAL A 156 10.55 10.33 -9.05
N VAL A 157 9.70 9.51 -9.67
CA VAL A 157 9.48 9.57 -11.13
C VAL A 157 8.96 10.95 -11.56
N ALA A 158 7.99 11.50 -10.83
CA ALA A 158 7.42 12.82 -11.09
C ALA A 158 8.49 13.92 -11.10
N VAL A 159 9.33 13.96 -10.07
CA VAL A 159 10.37 14.99 -10.03
C VAL A 159 11.44 14.76 -11.11
N ILE A 160 11.85 13.51 -11.38
CA ILE A 160 12.75 13.22 -12.51
C ILE A 160 12.15 13.70 -13.83
N PHE A 161 10.85 13.50 -14.05
CA PHE A 161 10.17 13.95 -15.26
C PHE A 161 10.09 15.47 -15.36
N VAL A 162 9.65 16.17 -14.31
CA VAL A 162 9.66 17.66 -14.29
C VAL A 162 11.07 18.19 -14.53
N TRP A 163 12.06 17.56 -13.90
CA TRP A 163 13.44 17.98 -14.02
C TRP A 163 13.95 17.85 -15.46
N PHE A 164 13.99 16.64 -16.01
CA PHE A 164 14.60 16.41 -17.33
C PHE A 164 13.70 16.87 -18.48
N LEU A 165 12.43 16.47 -18.46
CA LEU A 165 11.50 16.72 -19.56
C LEU A 165 10.88 18.12 -19.48
N GLY A 166 10.79 18.69 -18.27
CA GLY A 166 10.30 20.05 -18.05
C GLY A 166 11.40 21.09 -18.12
N TYR A 167 12.29 21.16 -17.13
CA TYR A 167 13.27 22.26 -17.03
C TYR A 167 14.44 22.15 -18.01
N GLN A 168 14.98 20.95 -18.21
CA GLN A 168 16.26 20.80 -18.90
C GLN A 168 16.08 20.72 -20.41
N TRP A 169 15.15 19.88 -20.88
CA TRP A 169 14.87 19.77 -22.31
C TRP A 169 13.72 20.65 -22.78
N ASN A 170 12.97 21.29 -21.88
CA ASN A 170 11.83 22.14 -22.21
C ASN A 170 10.82 21.46 -23.16
N LEU A 171 10.65 20.13 -23.03
CA LEU A 171 9.76 19.34 -23.88
C LEU A 171 8.32 19.34 -23.41
N PHE A 172 8.09 19.57 -22.12
CA PHE A 172 6.78 19.56 -21.49
C PHE A 172 6.65 20.71 -20.49
N PRO A 173 5.42 21.11 -20.12
CA PRO A 173 5.20 22.12 -19.10
C PRO A 173 5.72 21.65 -17.73
N THR A 174 6.30 22.57 -16.96
CA THR A 174 6.75 22.32 -15.59
C THR A 174 5.61 22.45 -14.56
N GLY A 175 4.49 23.06 -14.96
CA GLY A 175 3.26 22.99 -14.19
C GLY A 175 2.05 23.65 -14.83
N GLY A 176 0.96 23.73 -14.06
CA GLY A 176 -0.34 24.18 -14.55
C GLY A 176 -1.15 23.05 -15.19
N ARG A 177 -2.42 23.33 -15.51
CA ARG A 177 -3.37 22.34 -16.08
C ARG A 177 -3.72 22.58 -17.54
N VAL A 178 -3.47 23.78 -18.03
CA VAL A 178 -3.75 24.27 -19.38
C VAL A 178 -3.01 25.59 -19.58
N ASP A 179 -2.78 25.97 -20.83
CA ASP A 179 -2.36 27.32 -21.19
C ASP A 179 -3.49 28.33 -20.91
N ASN A 180 -3.20 29.34 -20.09
CA ASN A 180 -4.17 30.34 -19.65
C ASN A 180 -4.63 31.30 -20.76
N SER A 181 -3.95 31.32 -21.91
CA SER A 181 -4.36 32.11 -23.07
C SER A 181 -5.49 31.47 -23.89
N LEU A 182 -5.77 30.18 -23.66
CA LEU A 182 -6.75 29.42 -24.43
C LEU A 182 -8.16 29.59 -23.85
N THR A 183 -9.15 29.69 -24.73
CA THR A 183 -10.56 29.69 -24.35
C THR A 183 -10.99 28.28 -23.88
N PRO A 184 -11.52 28.14 -22.65
CA PRO A 184 -12.02 26.86 -22.16
C PRO A 184 -13.15 26.29 -23.03
N GLY A 185 -13.04 25.00 -23.38
CA GLY A 185 -14.08 24.29 -24.13
C GLY A 185 -13.60 23.00 -24.78
N LEU A 186 -14.49 22.27 -25.46
CA LEU A 186 -14.15 21.07 -26.23
C LEU A 186 -13.57 21.43 -27.61
N ASN A 187 -12.66 22.39 -27.65
CA ASN A 187 -11.89 22.73 -28.85
C ASN A 187 -10.54 22.00 -28.85
N VAL A 188 -9.98 21.79 -30.04
CA VAL A 188 -8.77 20.98 -30.21
C VAL A 188 -7.60 21.56 -29.42
N ASP A 189 -7.38 22.88 -29.48
CA ASP A 189 -6.25 23.54 -28.83
C ASP A 189 -6.31 23.37 -27.30
N PHE A 190 -7.49 23.57 -26.71
CA PHE A 190 -7.71 23.37 -25.28
C PHE A 190 -7.50 21.91 -24.87
N VAL A 191 -8.06 20.95 -25.61
CA VAL A 191 -7.92 19.52 -25.27
C VAL A 191 -6.46 19.06 -25.39
N VAL A 192 -5.76 19.47 -26.46
CA VAL A 192 -4.33 19.17 -26.64
C VAL A 192 -3.52 19.79 -25.51
N SER A 193 -3.80 21.03 -25.14
CA SER A 193 -3.13 21.69 -24.02
C SER A 193 -3.36 20.96 -22.70
N VAL A 194 -4.59 20.53 -22.40
CA VAL A 194 -4.90 19.72 -21.20
C VAL A 194 -4.13 18.38 -21.20
N LEU A 195 -4.10 17.67 -22.33
CA LEU A 195 -3.36 16.41 -22.46
C LEU A 195 -1.85 16.65 -22.31
N TYR A 196 -1.33 17.74 -22.85
CA TYR A 196 0.09 18.10 -22.80
C TYR A 196 0.55 18.45 -21.37
N HIS A 197 -0.24 19.23 -20.64
CA HIS A 197 0.01 19.52 -19.21
C HIS A 197 -0.21 18.29 -18.32
N GLY A 198 -1.15 17.42 -18.67
CA GLY A 198 -1.40 16.17 -17.96
C GLY A 198 -0.41 15.04 -18.25
N ALA A 199 0.38 15.15 -19.33
CA ALA A 199 1.21 14.05 -19.84
C ALA A 199 2.23 13.55 -18.81
N LEU A 200 3.03 14.45 -18.23
CA LEU A 200 4.04 14.08 -17.24
C LEU A 200 3.45 13.59 -15.91
N PRO A 201 2.44 14.25 -15.31
CA PRO A 201 1.78 13.71 -14.12
C PRO A 201 1.23 12.29 -14.34
N ILE A 202 0.55 12.06 -15.47
CA ILE A 202 -0.02 10.76 -15.82
C ILE A 202 1.09 9.73 -16.04
N ALA A 203 2.14 10.08 -16.79
CA ALA A 203 3.25 9.19 -17.06
C ALA A 203 3.98 8.78 -15.76
N ALA A 204 4.14 9.70 -14.81
CA ALA A 204 4.80 9.41 -13.53
C ALA A 204 4.04 8.35 -12.72
N LEU A 205 2.71 8.48 -12.63
CA LEU A 205 1.85 7.47 -12.01
C LEU A 205 1.88 6.15 -12.77
N VAL A 206 1.84 6.20 -14.12
CA VAL A 206 1.85 5.00 -14.97
C VAL A 206 3.12 4.20 -14.75
N VAL A 207 4.31 4.84 -14.88
CA VAL A 207 5.61 4.19 -14.76
C VAL A 207 5.80 3.52 -13.39
N ALA A 208 5.41 4.20 -12.31
CA ALA A 208 5.50 3.64 -10.96
C ALA A 208 4.44 2.55 -10.68
N GLY A 209 3.31 2.57 -11.39
CA GLY A 209 2.14 1.75 -11.09
C GLY A 209 1.98 0.47 -11.92
N PHE A 210 2.32 0.50 -13.21
CA PHE A 210 1.97 -0.59 -14.14
C PHE A 210 2.69 -1.91 -13.81
N GLY A 211 3.94 -1.85 -13.34
CA GLY A 211 4.76 -3.04 -13.10
C GLY A 211 4.13 -4.00 -12.09
N ASN A 212 3.50 -3.47 -11.03
CA ASN A 212 2.84 -4.29 -10.02
C ASN A 212 1.61 -4.98 -10.62
N ARG A 213 0.85 -4.27 -11.47
CA ARG A 213 -0.30 -4.85 -12.18
C ARG A 213 0.13 -5.91 -13.19
N ALA A 214 1.26 -5.71 -13.86
CA ALA A 214 1.84 -6.68 -14.79
C ALA A 214 2.22 -7.98 -14.10
N LEU A 215 2.92 -7.90 -12.97
CA LEU A 215 3.29 -9.06 -12.16
C LEU A 215 2.05 -9.78 -11.60
N GLN A 216 1.03 -9.02 -11.16
CA GLN A 216 -0.23 -9.58 -10.66
C GLN A 216 -0.99 -10.33 -11.76
N MET A 217 -1.15 -9.74 -12.95
CA MET A 217 -1.80 -10.39 -14.09
C MET A 217 -1.01 -11.61 -14.59
N ARG A 218 0.33 -11.53 -14.59
CA ARG A 218 1.20 -12.66 -14.91
C ARG A 218 0.96 -13.82 -13.95
N GLY A 219 0.95 -13.56 -12.64
CA GLY A 219 0.67 -14.56 -11.61
C GLY A 219 -0.69 -15.22 -11.79
N ASN A 220 -1.74 -14.41 -11.96
CA ASN A 220 -3.11 -14.91 -12.19
C ASN A 220 -3.17 -15.80 -13.45
N SER A 221 -2.50 -15.39 -14.52
CA SER A 221 -2.51 -16.09 -15.80
C SER A 221 -1.78 -17.43 -15.71
N ILE A 222 -0.61 -17.49 -15.05
CA ILE A 222 0.12 -18.74 -14.81
C ILE A 222 -0.70 -19.71 -13.97
N GLN A 223 -1.35 -19.22 -12.90
CA GLN A 223 -2.23 -20.05 -12.07
C GLN A 223 -3.37 -20.66 -12.89
N VAL A 224 -3.98 -19.87 -13.77
CA VAL A 224 -5.03 -20.35 -14.67
C VAL A 224 -4.48 -21.33 -15.70
N LEU A 225 -3.33 -21.05 -16.31
CA LEU A 225 -2.65 -21.91 -17.29
C LEU A 225 -2.33 -23.31 -16.73
N GLY A 226 -2.04 -23.42 -15.44
CA GLY A 226 -1.76 -24.66 -14.74
C GLY A 226 -2.99 -25.52 -14.39
N SER A 227 -4.20 -25.12 -14.78
CA SER A 227 -5.44 -25.81 -14.39
C SER A 227 -5.81 -27.01 -15.28
N ASP A 228 -6.40 -28.05 -14.68
CA ASP A 228 -6.72 -29.31 -15.37
C ASP A 228 -7.74 -29.15 -16.50
N TYR A 229 -8.67 -28.20 -16.39
CA TYR A 229 -9.66 -27.98 -17.44
C TYR A 229 -9.04 -27.43 -18.73
N LEU A 230 -7.87 -26.78 -18.66
CA LEU A 230 -7.13 -26.37 -19.85
C LEU A 230 -6.41 -27.55 -20.50
N ARG A 231 -5.94 -28.52 -19.71
CA ARG A 231 -5.40 -29.78 -20.25
C ARG A 231 -6.48 -30.51 -21.05
N VAL A 232 -7.71 -30.58 -20.52
CA VAL A 232 -8.86 -31.14 -21.25
C VAL A 232 -9.19 -30.32 -22.50
N ALA A 233 -9.13 -28.99 -22.44
CA ALA A 233 -9.35 -28.11 -23.59
C ALA A 233 -8.35 -28.37 -24.73
N ARG A 234 -7.06 -28.57 -24.40
CA ARG A 234 -6.01 -28.95 -25.36
C ARG A 234 -6.26 -30.34 -25.95
N LEU A 235 -6.62 -31.32 -25.12
CA LEU A 235 -6.96 -32.68 -25.57
C LEU A 235 -8.17 -32.70 -26.51
N ARG A 236 -9.09 -31.74 -26.38
CA ARG A 236 -10.22 -31.53 -27.30
C ARG A 236 -9.85 -30.82 -28.61
N GLY A 237 -8.56 -30.53 -28.84
CA GLY A 237 -8.07 -29.90 -30.07
C GLY A 237 -8.45 -28.42 -30.21
N LEU A 238 -8.78 -27.73 -29.11
CA LEU A 238 -9.06 -26.29 -29.16
C LEU A 238 -7.78 -25.53 -29.51
N SER A 239 -7.87 -24.58 -30.44
CA SER A 239 -6.73 -23.77 -30.84
C SER A 239 -6.18 -22.94 -29.67
N GLU A 240 -4.85 -22.77 -29.61
CA GLU A 240 -4.17 -21.99 -28.56
C GLU A 240 -4.76 -20.58 -28.42
N ARG A 241 -5.09 -19.91 -29.54
CA ARG A 241 -5.76 -18.61 -29.51
C ARG A 241 -7.10 -18.63 -28.77
N ARG A 242 -7.89 -19.69 -28.94
CA ARG A 242 -9.18 -19.85 -28.24
C ARG A 242 -8.96 -20.16 -26.75
N ILE A 243 -7.98 -21.00 -26.43
CA ILE A 243 -7.61 -21.31 -25.04
C ILE A 243 -7.20 -20.03 -24.32
N VAL A 244 -6.26 -19.27 -24.89
CA VAL A 244 -5.75 -18.02 -24.31
C VAL A 244 -6.86 -16.98 -24.13
N THR A 245 -7.62 -16.68 -25.17
CA THR A 245 -8.59 -15.57 -25.13
C THR A 245 -9.87 -15.88 -24.38
N ARG A 246 -10.39 -17.13 -24.46
CA ARG A 246 -11.68 -17.48 -23.85
C ARG A 246 -11.57 -18.18 -22.52
N TYR A 247 -10.50 -18.94 -22.28
CA TYR A 247 -10.33 -19.68 -21.04
C TYR A 247 -9.35 -19.00 -20.10
N VAL A 248 -8.17 -18.59 -20.58
CA VAL A 248 -7.14 -18.00 -19.70
C VAL A 248 -7.48 -16.56 -19.34
N ALA A 249 -7.54 -15.67 -20.33
CA ALA A 249 -7.71 -14.23 -20.10
C ALA A 249 -8.98 -13.92 -19.30
N ARG A 250 -10.10 -14.60 -19.59
CA ARG A 250 -11.39 -14.37 -18.93
C ARG A 250 -11.37 -14.74 -17.43
N ASN A 251 -10.63 -15.78 -17.05
CA ASN A 251 -10.54 -16.19 -15.64
C ASN A 251 -9.43 -15.41 -14.91
N ALA A 252 -8.32 -15.11 -15.59
CA ALA A 252 -7.18 -14.39 -15.01
C ALA A 252 -7.47 -12.90 -14.74
N ILE A 253 -8.41 -12.29 -15.46
CA ILE A 253 -8.79 -10.87 -15.30
C ILE A 253 -9.71 -10.61 -14.10
N LEU A 254 -10.40 -11.63 -13.55
CA LEU A 254 -11.38 -11.42 -12.46
C LEU A 254 -10.75 -10.75 -11.21
N PRO A 255 -9.56 -11.16 -10.73
CA PRO A 255 -8.90 -10.45 -9.64
C PRO A 255 -8.41 -9.05 -10.04
N MET A 256 -8.10 -8.83 -11.33
CA MET A 256 -7.74 -7.50 -11.84
C MET A 256 -8.93 -6.56 -11.75
N TYR A 257 -10.11 -7.02 -12.17
CA TYR A 257 -11.33 -6.22 -12.11
C TYR A 257 -11.65 -5.79 -10.67
N THR A 258 -11.58 -6.71 -9.72
CA THR A 258 -11.74 -6.38 -8.28
C THR A 258 -10.74 -5.29 -7.87
N SER A 259 -9.49 -5.41 -8.32
CA SER A 259 -8.45 -4.42 -8.03
C SER A 259 -8.69 -3.06 -8.70
N ILE A 260 -9.33 -3.00 -9.88
CA ILE A 260 -9.74 -1.75 -10.53
C ILE A 260 -10.83 -1.08 -9.69
N MET A 261 -11.85 -1.83 -9.30
CA MET A 261 -12.97 -1.31 -8.51
C MET A 261 -12.52 -0.73 -7.17
N LEU A 262 -11.65 -1.45 -6.46
CA LEU A 262 -11.04 -0.95 -5.23
C LEU A 262 -10.20 0.31 -5.47
N ALA A 263 -9.47 0.37 -6.59
CA ALA A 263 -8.67 1.55 -6.92
C ALA A 263 -9.55 2.77 -7.24
N ILE A 264 -10.68 2.58 -7.94
CA ILE A 264 -11.67 3.64 -8.20
C ILE A 264 -12.16 4.27 -6.91
N GLY A 265 -12.47 3.45 -5.91
CA GLY A 265 -12.87 3.91 -4.57
C GLY A 265 -11.84 4.81 -3.90
N THR A 266 -10.55 4.69 -4.23
CA THR A 266 -9.48 5.48 -3.59
C THR A 266 -8.87 6.57 -4.49
N LEU A 267 -9.48 6.87 -5.64
CA LEU A 267 -8.89 7.78 -6.65
C LEU A 267 -8.68 9.21 -6.15
N PHE A 268 -9.59 9.71 -5.32
CA PHE A 268 -9.73 11.14 -5.02
C PHE A 268 -8.65 11.71 -4.08
N GLY A 269 -8.00 10.86 -3.27
CA GLY A 269 -7.03 11.31 -2.26
C GLY A 269 -5.56 11.02 -2.58
N SER A 270 -5.28 10.32 -3.69
CA SER A 270 -3.94 9.78 -3.97
C SER A 270 -3.01 10.72 -4.73
N SER A 271 -3.52 11.85 -5.25
CA SER A 271 -2.79 12.75 -6.15
C SER A 271 -2.20 14.00 -5.48
N ILE A 272 -2.41 14.26 -4.18
CA ILE A 272 -1.97 15.50 -3.51
C ILE A 272 -0.50 15.83 -3.80
N ILE A 273 0.37 14.83 -3.64
CA ILE A 273 1.82 14.98 -3.80
C ILE A 273 2.18 15.21 -5.27
N LEU A 274 1.52 14.49 -6.17
CA LEU A 274 1.73 14.63 -7.62
C LEU A 274 1.30 16.02 -8.10
N GLU A 275 0.11 16.46 -7.68
CA GLU A 275 -0.44 17.77 -8.03
C GLU A 275 0.44 18.89 -7.50
N GLN A 276 1.03 18.74 -6.31
CA GLN A 276 1.96 19.74 -5.79
C GLN A 276 3.27 19.80 -6.57
N ILE A 277 3.86 18.66 -6.97
CA ILE A 277 5.11 18.62 -7.75
C ILE A 277 4.95 19.30 -9.11
N PHE A 278 3.82 19.05 -9.79
CA PHE A 278 3.52 19.66 -11.09
C PHE A 278 2.76 20.97 -10.97
N THR A 279 2.57 21.54 -9.77
CA THR A 279 1.74 22.74 -9.55
C THR A 279 0.41 22.67 -10.33
N TYR A 280 -0.22 21.50 -10.32
CA TYR A 280 -1.39 21.16 -11.12
C TYR A 280 -2.64 21.47 -10.31
N PRO A 281 -3.45 22.51 -10.63
CA PRO A 281 -4.52 23.00 -9.75
C PRO A 281 -5.75 22.06 -9.67
N GLY A 282 -5.58 20.91 -9.02
CA GLY A 282 -6.62 19.96 -8.65
C GLY A 282 -6.99 20.05 -7.16
N MET A 283 -7.82 19.11 -6.68
CA MET A 283 -8.27 19.09 -5.28
C MET A 283 -7.11 18.94 -4.30
N GLY A 284 -6.16 18.07 -4.64
CA GLY A 284 -5.02 17.80 -3.79
C GLY A 284 -4.10 19.02 -3.65
N TYR A 285 -3.92 19.77 -4.74
CA TYR A 285 -3.22 21.06 -4.72
C TYR A 285 -3.86 22.06 -3.76
N TYR A 286 -5.19 22.24 -3.82
CA TYR A 286 -5.87 23.17 -2.91
C TYR A 286 -5.87 22.71 -1.46
N ILE A 287 -5.96 21.39 -1.20
CA ILE A 287 -5.78 20.81 0.13
C ILE A 287 -4.39 21.16 0.67
N TYR A 288 -3.34 20.94 -0.13
CA TYR A 288 -1.98 21.29 0.27
C TYR A 288 -1.83 22.80 0.55
N GLN A 289 -2.31 23.66 -0.36
CA GLN A 289 -2.26 25.11 -0.17
C GLN A 289 -3.03 25.58 1.07
N SER A 290 -4.15 24.92 1.39
CA SER A 290 -4.93 25.26 2.58
C SER A 290 -4.21 24.92 3.88
N LEU A 291 -3.36 23.89 3.87
CA LEU A 291 -2.49 23.58 5.00
C LEU A 291 -1.44 24.67 5.20
N ASP A 292 -0.71 25.02 4.14
CA ASP A 292 0.34 26.04 4.17
C ASP A 292 -0.21 27.42 4.59
N ALA A 293 -1.36 27.79 4.02
CA ALA A 293 -2.05 29.05 4.33
C ALA A 293 -2.86 29.02 5.63
N LYS A 294 -2.90 27.89 6.37
CA LYS A 294 -3.73 27.69 7.56
C LYS A 294 -5.22 28.00 7.32
N ASP A 295 -5.70 27.71 6.11
CA ASP A 295 -7.10 27.83 5.73
C ASP A 295 -7.87 26.56 6.10
N TYR A 296 -8.14 26.43 7.39
CA TYR A 296 -8.77 25.23 7.95
C TYR A 296 -10.17 24.94 7.40
N THR A 297 -10.90 25.96 6.93
CA THR A 297 -12.25 25.76 6.35
C THR A 297 -12.14 25.05 5.01
N LEU A 298 -11.20 25.49 4.15
CA LEU A 298 -10.92 24.81 2.88
C LEU A 298 -10.29 23.42 3.11
N LEU A 299 -9.42 23.28 4.11
CA LEU A 299 -8.79 21.99 4.45
C LEU A 299 -9.83 20.96 4.91
N MET A 300 -10.75 21.36 5.79
CA MET A 300 -11.85 20.53 6.29
C MET A 300 -12.83 20.16 5.18
N GLY A 301 -13.22 21.13 4.34
CA GLY A 301 -14.08 20.86 3.19
C GLY A 301 -13.41 19.92 2.19
N GLY A 302 -12.12 20.12 1.90
CA GLY A 302 -11.34 19.25 1.02
C GLY A 302 -11.26 17.82 1.54
N PHE A 303 -11.04 17.63 2.84
CA PHE A 303 -11.08 16.33 3.50
C PHE A 303 -12.41 15.61 3.29
N LEU A 304 -13.53 16.30 3.54
CA LEU A 304 -14.88 15.74 3.38
C LEU A 304 -15.20 15.43 1.92
N PHE A 305 -14.78 16.29 1.00
CA PHE A 305 -15.05 16.14 -0.41
C PHE A 305 -14.32 14.93 -1.01
N VAL A 306 -13.04 14.75 -0.65
CA VAL A 306 -12.27 13.54 -0.99
C VAL A 306 -12.91 12.30 -0.36
N SER A 307 -13.29 12.38 0.92
CA SER A 307 -13.95 11.27 1.61
C SER A 307 -15.27 10.87 0.94
N PHE A 308 -16.11 11.85 0.57
CA PHE A 308 -17.36 11.62 -0.15
C PHE A 308 -17.10 10.98 -1.51
N GLY A 309 -16.13 11.48 -2.28
CA GLY A 309 -15.71 10.88 -3.55
C GLY A 309 -15.28 9.42 -3.36
N THR A 310 -14.55 9.13 -2.29
CA THR A 310 -14.12 7.78 -1.95
C THR A 310 -15.28 6.86 -1.56
N ILE A 311 -16.18 7.31 -0.68
CA ILE A 311 -17.39 6.56 -0.30
C ILE A 311 -18.24 6.28 -1.54
N PHE A 312 -18.43 7.29 -2.39
CA PHE A 312 -19.18 7.15 -3.63
C PHE A 312 -18.53 6.13 -4.58
N GLY A 313 -17.21 6.21 -4.78
CA GLY A 313 -16.48 5.26 -5.62
C GLY A 313 -16.56 3.82 -5.11
N VAL A 314 -16.42 3.62 -3.78
CA VAL A 314 -16.58 2.30 -3.15
C VAL A 314 -18.03 1.80 -3.27
N TYR A 315 -19.01 2.68 -3.08
CA TYR A 315 -20.42 2.33 -3.25
C TYR A 315 -20.73 1.89 -4.68
N VAL A 316 -20.24 2.61 -5.69
CA VAL A 316 -20.37 2.22 -7.10
C VAL A 316 -19.69 0.87 -7.37
N ALA A 317 -18.49 0.65 -6.81
CA ALA A 317 -17.80 -0.63 -6.90
C ALA A 317 -18.63 -1.78 -6.31
N ASP A 318 -19.16 -1.61 -5.10
CA ASP A 318 -19.97 -2.62 -4.41
C ASP A 318 -21.27 -2.94 -5.17
N LEU A 319 -21.91 -1.95 -5.77
CA LEU A 319 -23.10 -2.15 -6.58
C LEU A 319 -22.82 -2.86 -7.91
N THR A 320 -21.64 -2.62 -8.49
CA THR A 320 -21.28 -3.19 -9.80
C THR A 320 -20.65 -4.57 -9.70
N TYR A 321 -20.13 -4.95 -8.52
CA TYR A 321 -19.42 -6.20 -8.30
C TYR A 321 -20.22 -7.45 -8.70
N GLY A 322 -21.50 -7.50 -8.33
CA GLY A 322 -22.39 -8.63 -8.62
C GLY A 322 -22.71 -8.83 -10.10
N PHE A 323 -22.50 -7.82 -10.96
CA PHE A 323 -22.68 -7.97 -12.41
C PHE A 323 -21.53 -8.73 -13.07
N ILE A 324 -20.37 -8.80 -12.43
CA ILE A 324 -19.12 -9.22 -13.07
C ILE A 324 -18.58 -10.52 -12.46
N ASP A 325 -18.73 -10.73 -11.16
CA ASP A 325 -18.47 -12.03 -10.54
C ASP A 325 -19.73 -12.59 -9.84
N PRO A 326 -20.47 -13.51 -10.50
CA PRO A 326 -21.64 -14.16 -9.88
C PRO A 326 -21.31 -15.02 -8.65
N ARG A 327 -20.03 -15.38 -8.43
CA ARG A 327 -19.60 -16.22 -7.29
C ARG A 327 -19.60 -15.43 -5.98
N ALA A 328 -19.33 -14.12 -6.04
CA ALA A 328 -19.36 -13.25 -4.87
C ALA A 328 -20.76 -13.08 -4.27
N SER A 329 -21.82 -13.23 -5.09
CA SER A 329 -23.20 -13.25 -4.61
C SER A 329 -23.57 -14.57 -3.93
N ALA A 330 -22.80 -15.64 -4.16
CA ALA A 330 -23.07 -16.98 -3.66
C ALA A 330 -22.48 -17.23 -2.25
N ASP A 331 -21.42 -16.52 -1.86
CA ASP A 331 -20.82 -16.64 -0.53
C ASP A 331 -21.73 -16.11 0.60
N ASP A 332 -22.55 -15.08 0.33
CA ASP A 332 -23.59 -14.63 1.27
C ASP A 332 -24.82 -15.59 1.30
N ASP A 333 -25.03 -16.38 0.24
CA ASP A 333 -26.16 -17.30 0.07
C ASP A 333 -25.94 -18.69 0.74
N GLN A 334 -24.73 -18.99 1.24
CA GLN A 334 -24.51 -20.19 2.07
C GLN A 334 -25.26 -20.15 3.42
N SER A 335 -25.86 -19.01 3.77
CA SER A 335 -26.69 -18.84 4.97
C SER A 335 -28.18 -19.18 4.81
N GLY A 336 -28.64 -19.63 3.63
CA GLY A 336 -29.99 -20.17 3.48
C GLY A 336 -30.63 -19.90 2.12
N SER A 337 -30.97 -21.00 1.43
CA SER A 337 -31.78 -21.13 0.21
C SER A 337 -32.15 -19.82 -0.53
N GLY A 338 -31.39 -19.47 -1.57
CA GLY A 338 -31.67 -18.31 -2.43
C GLY A 338 -31.45 -18.61 -3.92
N MET A 339 -32.42 -18.24 -4.76
CA MET A 339 -32.41 -18.44 -6.21
C MET A 339 -31.72 -17.25 -6.91
N SER A 340 -30.76 -17.53 -7.82
CA SER A 340 -30.02 -16.49 -8.54
C SER A 340 -30.92 -15.51 -9.33
N PHE A 341 -30.46 -14.27 -9.54
CA PHE A 341 -31.16 -13.24 -10.34
C PHE A 341 -31.55 -13.73 -11.74
N ARG A 342 -30.72 -14.59 -12.37
CA ARG A 342 -31.07 -15.26 -13.63
C ARG A 342 -32.26 -16.21 -13.48
N GLY A 343 -32.37 -16.90 -12.35
CA GLY A 343 -33.52 -17.73 -11.98
C GLY A 343 -34.79 -16.89 -11.75
N ALA A 344 -34.66 -15.72 -11.10
CA ALA A 344 -35.76 -14.78 -10.91
C ALA A 344 -36.25 -14.18 -12.25
N VAL A 345 -35.34 -13.74 -13.11
CA VAL A 345 -35.67 -13.23 -14.47
C VAL A 345 -36.23 -14.34 -15.36
N ALA A 346 -35.74 -15.57 -15.27
CA ALA A 346 -36.31 -16.71 -15.98
C ALA A 346 -37.69 -17.11 -15.46
N LYS A 347 -37.97 -16.92 -14.17
CA LYS A 347 -39.29 -17.17 -13.57
C LYS A 347 -40.29 -16.06 -13.93
N LEU A 348 -39.86 -14.79 -13.91
CA LEU A 348 -40.63 -13.64 -14.43
C LEU A 348 -40.91 -13.76 -15.92
N ARG A 349 -39.95 -14.24 -16.70
CA ARG A 349 -40.09 -14.50 -18.14
C ARG A 349 -40.99 -15.72 -18.44
N ARG A 350 -41.03 -16.71 -17.53
CA ARG A 350 -42.00 -17.84 -17.58
C ARG A 350 -43.39 -17.41 -17.15
N TRP A 351 -43.49 -16.58 -16.11
CA TRP A 351 -44.74 -15.97 -15.63
C TRP A 351 -45.35 -15.04 -16.69
N ALA A 352 -44.51 -14.29 -17.42
CA ALA A 352 -44.93 -13.43 -18.53
C ALA A 352 -45.24 -14.19 -19.85
N LYS A 353 -45.00 -15.51 -19.94
CA LYS A 353 -45.17 -16.29 -21.18
C LYS A 353 -46.06 -17.53 -21.09
N GLY A 354 -46.88 -17.71 -20.07
CA GLY A 354 -47.71 -18.91 -20.07
C GLY A 354 -48.78 -18.98 -19.00
N LEU A 355 -49.93 -18.37 -19.29
CA LEU A 355 -51.21 -18.99 -18.96
C LEU A 355 -51.40 -20.17 -19.90
N GLY A 356 -51.52 -21.38 -19.34
CA GLY A 356 -51.99 -22.56 -20.05
C GLY A 356 -50.97 -23.69 -20.20
N ARG A 357 -50.80 -24.50 -19.15
CA ARG A 357 -51.08 -25.95 -19.16
C ARG A 357 -50.71 -26.61 -17.82
N SER A 358 -51.59 -27.53 -17.42
CA SER A 358 -51.60 -28.30 -16.16
C SER A 358 -50.40 -29.26 -16.03
N PRO A 359 -49.91 -29.58 -14.80
CA PRO A 359 -48.91 -30.61 -14.59
C PRO A 359 -49.54 -32.01 -14.53
N SER A 360 -49.04 -32.94 -15.35
CA SER A 360 -49.28 -34.37 -15.14
C SER A 360 -48.24 -34.94 -14.17
N SER A 361 -48.77 -35.70 -13.21
CA SER A 361 -48.08 -36.48 -12.20
C SER A 361 -47.32 -37.67 -12.79
N GLY A 362 -46.16 -37.97 -12.22
CA GLY A 362 -45.44 -39.23 -12.42
C GLY A 362 -44.48 -39.48 -11.28
N ALA A 363 -44.96 -40.16 -10.25
CA ALA A 363 -44.13 -40.74 -9.19
C ALA A 363 -43.45 -42.01 -9.72
N ALA A 364 -42.19 -42.22 -9.35
CA ALA A 364 -41.61 -43.56 -9.22
C ALA A 364 -40.38 -43.49 -8.30
N THR A 365 -40.56 -44.04 -7.11
CA THR A 365 -39.54 -44.60 -6.24
C THR A 365 -38.82 -45.77 -6.93
N ASP A 366 -37.53 -45.92 -6.70
CA ASP A 366 -36.98 -47.26 -6.45
C ASP A 366 -35.68 -47.26 -5.65
N ARG A 367 -35.61 -48.20 -4.71
CA ARG A 367 -34.44 -48.56 -3.89
C ARG A 367 -33.69 -49.69 -4.62
N ALA A 368 -32.37 -49.76 -4.46
CA ALA A 368 -31.67 -50.91 -3.82
C ALA A 368 -30.17 -50.99 -4.20
N ARG A 369 -29.37 -51.13 -3.14
CA ARG A 369 -28.15 -51.95 -2.94
C ARG A 369 -27.62 -52.79 -4.13
N ALA A 370 -26.30 -52.77 -4.36
CA ALA A 370 -25.31 -53.75 -3.84
C ALA A 370 -24.01 -53.80 -4.68
N ASN A 371 -22.86 -53.87 -3.97
CA ASN A 371 -21.56 -54.52 -4.27
C ASN A 371 -20.78 -54.12 -5.54
N GLY A 372 -19.45 -53.98 -5.58
CA GLY A 372 -18.38 -54.56 -4.75
C GLY A 372 -17.44 -55.38 -5.64
N ALA A 373 -16.35 -54.77 -6.10
CA ALA A 373 -15.11 -55.36 -6.64
C ALA A 373 -14.17 -54.18 -6.97
N GLY A 374 -12.92 -54.04 -6.53
CA GLY A 374 -11.90 -55.04 -6.25
C GLY A 374 -10.64 -54.59 -7.02
N ALA A 375 -9.88 -53.63 -6.48
CA ALA A 375 -8.56 -53.27 -6.97
C ALA A 375 -7.68 -52.91 -5.77
N THR A 376 -6.98 -53.92 -5.27
CA THR A 376 -5.96 -53.84 -4.23
C THR A 376 -4.74 -53.11 -4.76
N GLY A 377 -4.54 -51.87 -4.31
CA GLY A 377 -3.27 -51.16 -4.35
C GLY A 377 -2.95 -50.73 -2.92
N ALA A 378 -1.84 -51.20 -2.38
CA ALA A 378 -1.42 -51.04 -0.99
C ALA A 378 -1.59 -49.59 -0.49
N SER A 379 -2.46 -49.43 0.50
CA SER A 379 -2.53 -48.23 1.33
C SER A 379 -1.51 -48.38 2.45
N ASP A 380 -0.36 -47.73 2.32
CA ASP A 380 0.47 -47.42 3.48
C ASP A 380 -0.36 -46.54 4.42
N SER A 381 -0.69 -47.11 5.58
CA SER A 381 -1.40 -46.46 6.65
C SER A 381 -0.58 -45.27 7.16
N LEU A 382 -1.08 -44.05 6.89
CA LEU A 382 -0.53 -42.75 7.30
C LEU A 382 -0.59 -42.45 8.82
N PHE A 383 -0.82 -43.48 9.64
CA PHE A 383 -0.86 -43.40 11.09
C PHE A 383 0.10 -44.44 11.70
N GLU A 384 1.39 -44.22 11.51
CA GLU A 384 2.32 -44.54 12.59
C GLU A 384 2.18 -43.43 13.63
N THR A 385 1.48 -43.76 14.72
CA THR A 385 1.53 -43.01 15.97
C THR A 385 2.99 -43.05 16.42
N ARG A 386 3.80 -42.03 16.06
CA ARG A 386 5.06 -41.80 16.77
C ARG A 386 4.67 -41.66 18.23
N ALA A 387 5.18 -42.56 19.06
CA ALA A 387 5.13 -42.40 20.50
C ALA A 387 5.57 -40.97 20.80
N ASP A 388 4.73 -40.25 21.55
CA ASP A 388 4.98 -38.89 21.99
C ASP A 388 6.21 -38.96 22.91
N GLU A 389 7.40 -38.88 22.30
CA GLU A 389 8.64 -38.75 23.03
C GLU A 389 8.48 -37.48 23.86
N SER A 390 8.55 -37.60 25.19
CA SER A 390 8.33 -36.47 26.09
C SER A 390 9.47 -35.48 25.95
N LEU A 391 9.43 -34.67 24.89
CA LEU A 391 10.48 -33.73 24.53
C LEU A 391 10.68 -32.77 25.69
N THR A 392 11.92 -32.73 26.17
CA THR A 392 12.34 -31.80 27.21
C THR A 392 12.11 -30.36 26.73
N ARG A 393 11.90 -29.39 27.62
CA ARG A 393 11.66 -27.98 27.21
C ARG A 393 12.72 -27.45 26.23
N GLY A 394 13.98 -27.88 26.38
CA GLY A 394 15.07 -27.53 25.47
C GLY A 394 14.99 -28.21 24.10
N GLU A 395 14.51 -29.45 24.02
CA GLU A 395 14.35 -30.19 22.76
C GLU A 395 13.15 -29.69 21.97
N ARG A 396 12.03 -29.39 22.65
CA ARG A 396 10.88 -28.69 22.04
C ARG A 396 11.27 -27.33 21.48
N PHE A 397 12.10 -26.57 22.21
CA PHE A 397 12.60 -25.30 21.72
C PHE A 397 13.51 -25.48 20.50
N ARG A 398 14.47 -26.42 20.54
CA ARG A 398 15.35 -26.71 19.41
C ARG A 398 14.58 -27.21 18.19
N GLN A 399 13.65 -28.13 18.34
CA GLN A 399 12.81 -28.61 17.24
C GLN A 399 11.98 -27.47 16.65
N SER A 400 11.33 -26.66 17.50
CA SER A 400 10.59 -25.48 17.03
C SER A 400 11.51 -24.49 16.30
N PHE A 401 12.72 -24.27 16.82
CA PHE A 401 13.71 -23.39 16.19
C PHE A 401 14.21 -23.95 14.86
N ASP A 402 14.51 -25.25 14.79
CA ASP A 402 14.97 -25.90 13.57
C ASP A 402 13.88 -25.92 12.49
N GLU A 403 12.64 -26.22 12.87
CA GLU A 403 11.50 -26.36 11.97
C GLU A 403 10.95 -25.01 11.49
N TYR A 404 10.88 -24.01 12.38
CA TYR A 404 10.32 -22.69 12.03
C TYR A 404 11.36 -21.63 11.68
N VAL A 405 12.59 -21.71 12.20
CA VAL A 405 13.64 -20.70 11.96
C VAL A 405 14.70 -21.21 10.98
N LEU A 406 15.37 -22.34 11.26
CA LEU A 406 16.46 -22.80 10.39
C LEU A 406 15.98 -23.35 9.05
N ALA A 407 14.91 -24.16 9.02
CA ALA A 407 14.36 -24.67 7.76
C ALA A 407 13.87 -23.52 6.88
N THR A 408 13.15 -22.57 7.48
CA THR A 408 12.70 -21.32 6.86
C THR A 408 13.88 -20.51 6.30
N ALA A 409 14.95 -20.32 7.08
CA ALA A 409 16.14 -19.59 6.66
C ALA A 409 16.90 -20.29 5.53
N ARG A 410 17.02 -21.62 5.57
CA ARG A 410 17.66 -22.41 4.50
C ARG A 410 16.87 -22.29 3.19
N VAL A 411 15.54 -22.43 3.25
CA VAL A 411 14.66 -22.25 2.07
C VAL A 411 14.77 -20.83 1.53
N ALA A 412 14.77 -19.81 2.41
CA ALA A 412 14.99 -18.42 2.02
C ALA A 412 16.28 -18.26 1.23
N TRP A 413 17.37 -18.86 1.72
CA TRP A 413 18.68 -18.75 1.11
C TRP A 413 18.78 -19.44 -0.26
N THR A 414 17.87 -20.35 -0.61
CA THR A 414 17.84 -20.92 -1.97
C THR A 414 17.34 -19.92 -3.02
N ASP A 415 16.50 -18.95 -2.65
CA ASP A 415 15.98 -17.95 -3.58
C ASP A 415 16.95 -16.77 -3.75
N TYR A 416 17.28 -16.41 -5.00
CA TYR A 416 18.17 -15.29 -5.27
C TYR A 416 17.55 -13.95 -4.87
N ARG A 417 16.22 -13.80 -4.97
CA ARG A 417 15.50 -12.57 -4.61
C ARG A 417 15.55 -12.36 -3.11
N ALA A 418 15.31 -13.41 -2.33
CA ALA A 418 15.41 -13.38 -0.88
C ALA A 418 16.84 -13.00 -0.44
N ARG A 419 17.88 -13.59 -1.06
CA ARG A 419 19.29 -13.27 -0.77
C ARG A 419 19.64 -11.81 -1.06
N ILE A 420 19.29 -11.30 -2.25
CA ILE A 420 19.54 -9.91 -2.61
C ILE A 420 18.75 -8.97 -1.70
N GLY A 421 17.47 -9.26 -1.46
CA GLY A 421 16.61 -8.48 -0.58
C GLY A 421 17.17 -8.41 0.84
N LEU A 422 17.57 -9.55 1.41
CA LEU A 422 18.18 -9.63 2.73
C LEU A 422 19.52 -8.90 2.79
N LEU A 423 20.37 -9.02 1.78
CA LEU A 423 21.62 -8.27 1.70
C LEU A 423 21.37 -6.76 1.72
N VAL A 424 20.46 -6.27 0.88
CA VAL A 424 20.12 -4.83 0.83
C VAL A 424 19.56 -4.36 2.16
N VAL A 425 18.56 -5.05 2.72
CA VAL A 425 17.96 -4.67 4.01
C VAL A 425 19.00 -4.71 5.12
N SER A 426 19.87 -5.71 5.16
CA SER A 426 20.95 -5.82 6.15
C SER A 426 21.95 -4.67 6.03
N THR A 427 22.31 -4.24 4.83
CA THR A 427 23.16 -3.06 4.62
C THR A 427 22.56 -1.81 5.27
N PHE A 428 21.26 -1.58 5.10
CA PHE A 428 20.57 -0.45 5.73
C PHE A 428 20.51 -0.60 7.26
N LEU A 429 20.24 -1.80 7.78
CA LEU A 429 20.30 -2.07 9.22
C LEU A 429 21.69 -1.78 9.80
N LEU A 430 22.75 -2.17 9.08
CA LEU A 430 24.14 -1.88 9.47
C LEU A 430 24.43 -0.38 9.44
N MET A 431 23.98 0.36 8.41
CA MET A 431 24.07 1.82 8.38
C MET A 431 23.39 2.46 9.60
N GLY A 432 22.20 1.98 9.96
CA GLY A 432 21.50 2.43 11.16
C GLY A 432 22.29 2.13 12.44
N ALA A 433 22.84 0.91 12.55
CA ALA A 433 23.64 0.49 13.70
C ALA A 433 24.91 1.33 13.87
N ILE A 434 25.61 1.67 12.78
CA ILE A 434 26.82 2.52 12.79
C ILE A 434 26.55 3.88 13.47
N VAL A 435 25.35 4.43 13.31
CA VAL A 435 24.97 5.73 13.91
C VAL A 435 24.45 5.56 15.34
N LEU A 436 23.70 4.49 15.63
CA LEU A 436 23.07 4.26 16.92
C LEU A 436 24.04 3.72 17.97
N ILE A 437 25.00 2.85 17.60
CA ILE A 437 25.93 2.23 18.53
C ILE A 437 26.77 3.27 19.29
N PRO A 438 27.38 4.29 18.65
CA PRO A 438 28.09 5.34 19.38
C PRO A 438 27.20 6.11 20.35
N LYS A 439 25.94 6.41 19.97
CA LYS A 439 24.99 7.10 20.84
C LYS A 439 24.65 6.27 22.08
N TRP A 440 24.30 5.00 21.88
CA TRP A 440 23.97 4.06 22.96
C TRP A 440 25.17 3.78 23.87
N TRP A 441 26.36 3.58 23.29
CA TRP A 441 27.61 3.40 24.04
C TRP A 441 27.89 4.60 24.94
N ASN A 442 27.86 5.82 24.37
CA ASN A 442 28.21 7.03 25.09
C ASN A 442 27.16 7.45 26.13
N ASN A 443 25.87 7.26 25.83
CA ASN A 443 24.79 7.79 26.68
C ASN A 443 24.33 6.79 27.75
N ASP A 444 24.41 5.48 27.48
CA ASP A 444 23.83 4.46 28.35
C ASP A 444 24.89 3.55 28.97
N ILE A 445 25.77 2.97 28.14
CA ILE A 445 26.77 1.99 28.62
C ILE A 445 27.89 2.67 29.40
N MET A 446 28.50 3.69 28.82
CA MET A 446 29.68 4.35 29.41
C MET A 446 29.38 4.94 30.79
N PRO A 447 28.27 5.66 31.02
CA PRO A 447 27.92 6.13 32.36
C PRO A 447 27.74 4.99 33.35
N PHE A 448 27.09 3.89 32.94
CA PHE A 448 26.92 2.70 33.78
C PHE A 448 28.25 2.03 34.14
N LEU A 449 29.13 1.79 33.17
CA LEU A 449 30.43 1.16 33.40
C LEU A 449 31.35 2.05 34.24
N ASN A 450 31.34 3.36 34.03
CA ASN A 450 32.10 4.29 34.84
C ASN A 450 31.59 4.34 36.28
N ALA A 451 30.26 4.37 36.47
CA ALA A 451 29.65 4.38 37.80
C ALA A 451 29.83 3.06 38.56
N THR A 452 29.80 1.93 37.85
CA THR A 452 29.79 0.58 38.46
C THR A 452 31.19 -0.01 38.63
N LEU A 453 32.07 0.19 37.63
CA LEU A 453 33.35 -0.51 37.53
C LEU A 453 34.56 0.44 37.52
N GLY A 454 34.35 1.76 37.42
CA GLY A 454 35.45 2.75 37.42
C GLY A 454 36.42 2.60 36.24
N LEU A 455 36.02 1.94 35.15
CA LEU A 455 36.94 1.44 34.12
C LEU A 455 37.50 2.50 33.15
N GLY A 456 37.05 3.76 33.20
CA GLY A 456 37.66 4.86 32.45
C GLY A 456 37.79 4.65 30.94
N LEU A 457 36.87 3.88 30.33
CA LEU A 457 36.90 3.59 28.88
C LEU A 457 36.58 4.85 28.06
N GLY A 458 37.04 4.89 26.80
CA GLY A 458 36.81 6.03 25.89
C GLY A 458 35.40 6.08 25.30
N THR A 459 34.96 7.28 24.89
CA THR A 459 33.72 7.47 24.11
C THR A 459 33.93 7.13 22.65
N LEU A 460 32.90 6.60 21.99
CA LEU A 460 32.89 6.42 20.53
C LEU A 460 32.55 7.73 19.84
N THR A 461 33.25 8.10 18.77
CA THR A 461 32.93 9.32 18.01
C THR A 461 31.63 9.08 17.21
N PRO A 462 30.55 9.85 17.44
CA PRO A 462 29.35 9.72 16.65
C PRO A 462 29.59 10.19 15.21
N LEU A 463 29.05 9.46 14.23
CA LEU A 463 29.01 9.95 12.86
C LEU A 463 28.07 11.16 12.81
N VAL A 464 28.62 12.35 12.58
CA VAL A 464 27.87 13.59 12.38
C VAL A 464 28.35 14.21 11.07
N PRO A 465 27.45 14.51 10.10
CA PRO A 465 27.85 15.17 8.88
C PRO A 465 28.39 16.58 9.15
N THR A 466 29.70 16.74 9.15
CA THR A 466 30.37 18.03 9.34
C THR A 466 30.65 18.70 7.99
N PRO A 467 30.48 20.02 7.87
CA PRO A 467 30.97 20.77 6.72
C PRO A 467 32.46 20.54 6.51
N VAL A 468 32.88 20.38 5.27
CA VAL A 468 34.30 20.36 4.92
C VAL A 468 34.85 21.78 4.98
N THR A 469 36.05 21.94 5.56
CA THR A 469 36.78 23.21 5.57
C THR A 469 37.52 23.41 4.23
N GLY A 470 37.39 24.59 3.60
CA GLY A 470 38.10 24.92 2.35
C GLY A 470 37.16 25.31 1.21
N SER A 471 37.55 25.08 -0.05
CA SER A 471 36.76 25.37 -1.27
C SER A 471 35.82 24.23 -1.70
N ASP A 472 35.62 23.25 -0.83
CA ASP A 472 34.98 21.95 -1.11
C ASP A 472 33.45 21.97 -0.96
N TYR A 473 32.84 23.11 -1.26
CA TYR A 473 31.39 23.29 -1.29
C TYR A 473 30.85 22.79 -2.63
N LEU A 474 29.72 22.08 -2.60
CA LEU A 474 29.05 21.57 -3.80
C LEU A 474 29.95 20.72 -4.72
N LEU A 475 30.76 19.84 -4.12
CA LEU A 475 31.61 18.93 -4.87
C LEU A 475 30.76 17.84 -5.52
N PRO A 476 30.82 17.66 -6.84
CA PRO A 476 30.16 16.55 -7.48
C PRO A 476 30.87 15.20 -7.19
N PRO A 477 30.16 14.06 -7.29
CA PRO A 477 30.73 12.74 -7.04
C PRO A 477 31.83 12.31 -8.04
N PHE A 478 31.91 12.96 -9.20
CA PHE A 478 32.91 12.71 -10.25
C PHE A 478 33.19 14.02 -11.00
N ARG A 479 34.29 14.09 -11.76
CA ARG A 479 34.66 15.32 -12.50
C ARG A 479 33.55 15.72 -13.46
N GLY A 480 33.21 17.02 -13.44
CA GLY A 480 32.10 17.59 -14.21
C GLY A 480 30.69 17.22 -13.72
N GLY A 481 30.58 16.38 -12.69
CA GLY A 481 29.32 16.00 -12.06
C GLY A 481 28.27 15.43 -13.00
N VAL A 482 27.02 15.41 -12.55
CA VAL A 482 25.92 14.85 -13.34
C VAL A 482 25.78 15.56 -14.70
N ALA A 483 26.11 16.86 -14.76
CA ALA A 483 26.13 17.64 -16.00
C ALA A 483 27.07 17.07 -17.08
N ALA A 484 28.19 16.44 -16.70
CA ALA A 484 29.14 15.87 -17.65
C ALA A 484 28.56 14.71 -18.46
N LEU A 485 27.55 14.00 -17.94
CA LEU A 485 26.84 12.94 -18.67
C LEU A 485 26.12 13.46 -19.93
N TRP A 486 25.98 14.78 -20.06
CA TRP A 486 25.19 15.42 -21.09
C TRP A 486 26.00 16.30 -22.05
N GLN A 487 27.32 16.41 -21.87
CA GLN A 487 28.16 17.18 -22.78
C GLN A 487 28.52 16.35 -24.02
N PRO A 488 28.39 16.88 -25.25
CA PRO A 488 28.80 16.16 -26.46
C PRO A 488 30.29 15.80 -26.42
N GLY A 489 30.61 14.50 -26.48
CA GLY A 489 31.98 14.00 -26.32
C GLY A 489 32.43 13.80 -24.86
N GLY A 490 31.55 14.05 -23.89
CA GLY A 490 31.77 13.76 -22.48
C GLY A 490 31.81 12.26 -22.25
N TRP A 491 33.02 11.69 -22.25
CA TRP A 491 33.22 10.41 -21.57
C TRP A 491 33.07 10.65 -20.07
N ILE A 492 32.49 9.70 -19.33
CA ILE A 492 32.66 9.70 -17.88
C ILE A 492 34.15 9.49 -17.67
N GLU A 493 34.89 10.59 -17.49
CA GLU A 493 36.14 10.49 -16.78
C GLU A 493 35.74 10.10 -15.36
N PHE A 494 35.64 8.80 -15.12
CA PHE A 494 35.88 8.19 -13.81
C PHE A 494 37.37 8.40 -13.50
N THR A 495 37.84 9.65 -13.57
CA THR A 495 38.93 10.07 -12.73
C THR A 495 38.31 10.02 -11.34
N PRO A 496 38.69 9.04 -10.51
CA PRO A 496 38.28 9.08 -9.12
C PRO A 496 38.72 10.47 -8.66
N TRP A 497 37.80 11.26 -8.11
CA TRP A 497 38.28 12.30 -7.20
C TRP A 497 39.21 11.57 -6.21
N PRO A 498 40.39 12.12 -5.88
CA PRO A 498 41.41 11.41 -5.12
C PRO A 498 40.95 10.87 -3.75
N GLU A 499 39.74 11.20 -3.30
CA GLU A 499 39.19 10.75 -2.04
C GLU A 499 37.93 9.90 -2.24
N LEU A 500 38.06 8.57 -2.10
CA LEU A 500 36.96 7.63 -1.78
C LEU A 500 36.14 8.04 -0.53
N ARG A 501 36.52 9.12 0.14
CA ARG A 501 35.89 9.68 1.34
C ARG A 501 34.50 10.27 1.06
N ARG A 502 34.17 10.67 -0.19
CA ARG A 502 32.92 11.39 -0.53
C ARG A 502 32.23 10.82 -1.77
N PRO A 503 31.73 9.58 -1.72
CA PRO A 503 31.25 8.87 -2.92
C PRO A 503 30.03 9.51 -3.58
N PHE A 504 29.25 10.31 -2.85
CA PHE A 504 28.11 11.06 -3.41
C PHE A 504 28.36 12.57 -3.51
N GLY A 505 29.58 13.04 -3.26
CA GLY A 505 29.89 14.47 -3.26
C GLY A 505 29.39 15.23 -2.02
N THR A 506 29.43 16.55 -2.07
CA THR A 506 28.97 17.44 -1.00
C THR A 506 27.82 18.33 -1.44
N GLN A 507 27.03 18.81 -0.48
CA GLN A 507 26.00 19.84 -0.72
C GLN A 507 26.61 21.26 -0.74
N ASP A 508 25.74 22.26 -0.92
CA ASP A 508 26.10 23.69 -0.94
C ASP A 508 26.82 24.19 0.31
N THR A 509 26.53 23.63 1.48
CA THR A 509 27.25 23.91 2.73
C THR A 509 28.45 22.99 2.97
N GLY A 510 28.89 22.22 1.97
CA GLY A 510 30.09 21.39 2.06
C GLY A 510 29.94 20.13 2.92
N LYS A 511 28.72 19.75 3.31
CA LYS A 511 28.46 18.48 4.04
C LYS A 511 28.46 17.30 3.06
N ASP A 512 29.15 16.22 3.41
CA ASP A 512 29.14 14.97 2.64
C ASP A 512 27.74 14.35 2.59
N ILE A 513 27.25 14.08 1.38
CA ILE A 513 25.92 13.53 1.14
C ILE A 513 25.85 12.05 1.56
N PHE A 514 26.94 11.28 1.44
CA PHE A 514 26.95 9.90 1.90
C PHE A 514 26.85 9.80 3.41
N ALA A 515 27.66 10.58 4.14
CA ALA A 515 27.54 10.71 5.58
C ALA A 515 26.12 11.14 6.01
N GLN A 516 25.48 12.05 5.26
CA GLN A 516 24.09 12.45 5.51
C GLN A 516 23.10 11.29 5.31
N ILE A 517 23.24 10.48 4.26
CA ILE A 517 22.40 9.29 4.04
C ILE A 517 22.52 8.31 5.22
N VAL A 518 23.75 8.01 5.64
CA VAL A 518 24.01 7.10 6.76
C VAL A 518 23.43 7.69 8.05
N TYR A 519 23.68 8.97 8.33
CA TYR A 519 23.15 9.69 9.50
C TYR A 519 21.61 9.73 9.54
N ALA A 520 20.95 9.85 8.38
CA ALA A 520 19.50 9.85 8.23
C ALA A 520 18.84 8.46 8.35
N THR A 521 19.61 7.39 8.16
CA THR A 521 19.08 6.01 8.07
C THR A 521 18.38 5.52 9.35
N PRO A 522 18.90 5.76 10.58
CA PRO A 522 18.25 5.28 11.80
C PRO A 522 16.79 5.73 11.96
N ASP A 523 16.51 7.01 11.72
CA ASP A 523 15.17 7.56 11.91
C ASP A 523 14.20 7.05 10.83
N MET A 524 14.70 6.82 9.62
CA MET A 524 13.97 6.07 8.58
C MET A 524 13.64 4.65 9.02
N LEU A 525 14.61 3.91 9.57
CA LEU A 525 14.37 2.53 10.03
C LEU A 525 13.38 2.47 11.20
N LYS A 526 13.46 3.40 12.16
CA LYS A 526 12.50 3.51 13.28
C LYS A 526 11.09 3.75 12.77
N MET A 527 10.89 4.73 11.88
CA MET A 527 9.59 5.00 11.25
C MET A 527 9.06 3.74 10.57
N VAL A 528 9.87 3.12 9.72
CA VAL A 528 9.49 1.94 8.92
C VAL A 528 9.13 0.75 9.80
N ALA A 529 9.95 0.44 10.81
CA ALA A 529 9.69 -0.65 11.73
C ALA A 529 8.42 -0.39 12.55
N ALA A 530 8.30 0.79 13.17
CA ALA A 530 7.15 1.14 14.00
C ALA A 530 5.84 1.10 13.21
N GLY A 531 5.81 1.73 12.03
CA GLY A 531 4.62 1.78 11.19
C GLY A 531 4.23 0.41 10.62
N ALA A 532 5.21 -0.40 10.19
CA ALA A 532 4.96 -1.74 9.70
C ALA A 532 4.44 -2.66 10.80
N VAL A 533 5.10 -2.69 11.97
CA VAL A 533 4.66 -3.49 13.14
C VAL A 533 3.28 -3.07 13.61
N PHE A 534 3.02 -1.77 13.76
CA PHE A 534 1.73 -1.27 14.20
C PHE A 534 0.61 -1.70 13.25
N SER A 535 0.78 -1.43 11.95
CA SER A 535 -0.30 -1.69 10.98
C SER A 535 -0.56 -3.17 10.77
N THR A 536 0.47 -4.02 10.72
CA THR A 536 0.27 -5.46 10.55
C THR A 536 -0.12 -6.16 11.83
N GLY A 537 0.43 -5.77 12.97
CA GLY A 537 0.04 -6.29 14.27
C GLY A 537 -1.44 -6.04 14.54
N LEU A 538 -1.88 -4.79 14.38
CA LEU A 538 -3.28 -4.41 14.52
C LEU A 538 -4.16 -5.15 13.50
N ALA A 539 -3.76 -5.21 12.23
CA ALA A 539 -4.51 -5.92 11.20
C ALA A 539 -4.65 -7.43 11.47
N THR A 540 -3.59 -8.05 12.00
CA THR A 540 -3.56 -9.49 12.31
C THR A 540 -4.49 -9.81 13.45
N VAL A 541 -4.42 -9.04 14.55
CA VAL A 541 -5.33 -9.20 15.68
C VAL A 541 -6.77 -8.96 15.24
N TRP A 542 -7.02 -7.86 14.53
CA TRP A 542 -8.36 -7.46 14.10
C TRP A 542 -8.99 -8.47 13.13
N GLY A 543 -8.26 -8.85 12.08
CA GLY A 543 -8.74 -9.75 11.03
C GLY A 543 -8.85 -11.20 11.47
N ALA A 544 -7.89 -11.70 12.27
CA ALA A 544 -7.96 -13.06 12.81
C ALA A 544 -9.14 -13.23 13.78
N PHE A 545 -9.34 -12.26 14.66
CA PHE A 545 -10.44 -12.30 15.61
C PHE A 545 -11.81 -12.16 14.91
N SER A 546 -11.96 -11.20 13.99
CA SER A 546 -13.22 -11.00 13.27
C SER A 546 -13.60 -12.22 12.42
N GLY A 547 -12.64 -12.78 11.68
CA GLY A 547 -12.88 -13.95 10.83
C GLY A 547 -13.24 -15.21 11.61
N TYR A 548 -12.65 -15.40 12.79
CA TYR A 548 -12.97 -16.55 13.63
C TYR A 548 -14.31 -16.38 14.37
N ALA A 549 -14.54 -15.21 14.99
CA ALA A 549 -15.74 -14.96 15.78
C ALA A 549 -17.03 -15.08 14.93
N GLY A 550 -17.01 -14.57 13.70
CA GLY A 550 -18.20 -14.56 12.82
C GLY A 550 -19.38 -13.77 13.40
N GLY A 551 -20.55 -13.92 12.77
CA GLY A 551 -21.80 -13.38 13.30
C GLY A 551 -21.82 -11.84 13.44
N ALA A 552 -22.34 -11.34 14.57
CA ALA A 552 -22.50 -9.90 14.80
C ALA A 552 -21.18 -9.18 15.09
N VAL A 553 -20.24 -9.84 15.78
CA VAL A 553 -18.92 -9.29 16.12
C VAL A 553 -18.13 -8.99 14.85
N ASP A 554 -18.09 -9.97 13.93
CA ASP A 554 -17.45 -9.80 12.63
C ASP A 554 -18.07 -8.65 11.83
N ARG A 555 -19.40 -8.56 11.77
CA ARG A 555 -20.09 -7.45 11.08
C ARG A 555 -19.75 -6.09 11.65
N LEU A 556 -19.69 -5.94 12.98
CA LEU A 556 -19.34 -4.67 13.62
C LEU A 556 -17.88 -4.29 13.36
N MET A 557 -16.96 -5.24 13.53
CA MET A 557 -15.53 -5.01 13.31
C MET A 557 -15.23 -4.66 11.86
N MET A 558 -15.90 -5.32 10.91
CA MET A 558 -15.77 -4.99 9.49
C MET A 558 -16.42 -3.65 9.16
N ALA A 559 -17.56 -3.30 9.76
CA ALA A 559 -18.14 -1.95 9.57
C ALA A 559 -17.16 -0.84 10.00
N ILE A 560 -16.45 -1.01 11.12
CA ILE A 560 -15.42 -0.06 11.57
C ILE A 560 -14.25 -0.01 10.58
N SER A 561 -13.73 -1.16 10.15
CA SER A 561 -12.66 -1.20 9.14
C SER A 561 -13.08 -0.58 7.81
N ASP A 562 -14.33 -0.78 7.39
CA ASP A 562 -14.89 -0.19 6.18
C ASP A 562 -14.93 1.34 6.30
N ILE A 563 -15.36 1.88 7.45
CA ILE A 563 -15.29 3.33 7.72
C ILE A 563 -13.84 3.83 7.60
N VAL A 564 -12.88 3.14 8.24
CA VAL A 564 -11.46 3.56 8.21
C VAL A 564 -10.89 3.56 6.78
N ILE A 565 -11.26 2.59 5.95
CA ILE A 565 -10.82 2.52 4.55
C ILE A 565 -11.35 3.69 3.72
N THR A 566 -12.53 4.22 4.07
CA THR A 566 -13.10 5.37 3.36
C THR A 566 -12.50 6.70 3.75
N ILE A 567 -11.78 6.76 4.88
CA ILE A 567 -11.08 7.97 5.31
C ILE A 567 -9.82 8.13 4.43
N PRO A 568 -9.62 9.29 3.79
CA PRO A 568 -8.49 9.49 2.92
C PRO A 568 -7.19 9.56 3.71
N GLY A 569 -6.31 8.58 3.48
CA GLY A 569 -5.11 8.36 4.28
C GLY A 569 -4.17 9.57 4.35
N LEU A 570 -3.83 10.18 3.22
CA LEU A 570 -2.93 11.34 3.19
C LEU A 570 -3.53 12.57 3.91
N PRO A 571 -4.75 13.04 3.59
CA PRO A 571 -5.40 14.10 4.36
C PRO A 571 -5.50 13.80 5.85
N LEU A 572 -5.82 12.56 6.25
CA LEU A 572 -5.86 12.16 7.66
C LEU A 572 -4.50 12.33 8.32
N ILE A 573 -3.44 11.86 7.68
CA ILE A 573 -2.07 11.99 8.19
C ILE A 573 -1.69 13.47 8.31
N ILE A 574 -2.01 14.30 7.32
CA ILE A 574 -1.73 15.76 7.35
C ILE A 574 -2.38 16.40 8.57
N VAL A 575 -3.67 16.13 8.78
CA VAL A 575 -4.44 16.70 9.88
C VAL A 575 -3.90 16.19 11.22
N LEU A 576 -3.66 14.89 11.37
CA LEU A 576 -3.12 14.34 12.61
C LEU A 576 -1.68 14.83 12.90
N ALA A 577 -0.85 15.01 11.86
CA ALA A 577 0.48 15.58 12.01
C ALA A 577 0.44 17.01 12.55
N ALA A 578 -0.51 17.83 12.08
CA ALA A 578 -0.72 19.19 12.57
C ALA A 578 -1.27 19.24 14.02
N ILE A 579 -1.90 18.16 14.50
CA ILE A 579 -2.41 18.06 15.88
C ILE A 579 -1.33 17.56 16.84
N ILE A 580 -0.60 16.53 16.43
CA ILE A 580 0.35 15.80 17.28
C ILE A 580 1.72 16.46 17.27
N GLU A 581 2.09 17.15 16.18
CA GLU A 581 3.43 17.70 15.93
C GLU A 581 4.55 16.70 16.29
N PRO A 582 4.54 15.49 15.70
CA PRO A 582 5.36 14.38 16.17
C PRO A 582 6.85 14.64 15.95
N GLU A 583 7.63 14.63 17.03
CA GLU A 583 9.10 14.71 16.96
C GLU A 583 9.78 13.35 16.91
N ASP A 584 9.19 12.32 17.54
CA ASP A 584 9.76 10.98 17.58
C ASP A 584 9.48 10.21 16.26
N PRO A 585 10.53 9.71 15.56
CA PRO A 585 10.37 8.86 14.38
C PRO A 585 9.42 7.66 14.58
N VAL A 586 9.35 7.07 15.77
CA VAL A 586 8.44 5.97 16.08
C VAL A 586 6.99 6.42 16.00
N VAL A 587 6.67 7.59 16.59
CA VAL A 587 5.33 8.18 16.54
C VAL A 587 4.96 8.55 15.11
N VAL A 588 5.91 9.12 14.35
CA VAL A 588 5.73 9.38 12.92
C VAL A 588 5.42 8.07 12.18
N GLY A 589 6.17 6.99 12.41
CA GLY A 589 5.92 5.69 11.80
C GLY A 589 4.50 5.17 12.04
N ILE A 590 4.03 5.22 13.29
CA ILE A 590 2.67 4.82 13.68
C ILE A 590 1.63 5.71 13.00
N LEU A 591 1.83 7.03 13.05
CA LEU A 591 0.95 8.02 12.43
C LEU A 591 0.73 7.73 10.94
N LEU A 592 1.81 7.46 10.21
CA LEU A 592 1.79 7.21 8.77
C LEU A 592 1.06 5.91 8.38
N SER A 593 0.96 4.95 9.30
CA SER A 593 0.33 3.65 9.05
C SER A 593 -1.06 3.49 9.68
N THR A 594 -1.59 4.55 10.31
CA THR A 594 -2.95 4.61 10.90
C THR A 594 -4.08 4.24 9.93
N HIS A 595 -3.90 4.46 8.63
CA HIS A 595 -4.92 4.18 7.62
C HIS A 595 -4.76 2.81 6.94
N THR A 596 -3.62 2.12 7.09
CA THR A 596 -3.31 0.93 6.28
C THR A 596 -3.83 -0.37 6.87
N TRP A 597 -3.93 -0.46 8.20
CA TRP A 597 -4.28 -1.68 8.93
C TRP A 597 -5.65 -2.25 8.54
N ALA A 598 -6.63 -1.39 8.26
CA ALA A 598 -8.00 -1.82 7.96
C ALA A 598 -8.09 -2.58 6.63
N GLY A 599 -7.30 -2.19 5.62
CA GLY A 599 -7.20 -2.95 4.37
C GLY A 599 -6.56 -4.32 4.57
N PHE A 600 -5.52 -4.39 5.39
CA PHE A 600 -4.84 -5.65 5.73
C PHE A 600 -5.71 -6.57 6.57
N SER A 601 -6.51 -6.03 7.49
CA SER A 601 -7.38 -6.83 8.36
C SER A 601 -8.46 -7.55 7.54
N ARG A 602 -9.01 -6.90 6.51
CA ARG A 602 -9.97 -7.52 5.57
C ARG A 602 -9.35 -8.69 4.81
N ALA A 603 -8.11 -8.55 4.34
CA ALA A 603 -7.39 -9.61 3.65
C ALA A 603 -7.05 -10.80 4.57
N LEU A 604 -6.70 -10.53 5.82
CA LEU A 604 -6.44 -11.57 6.82
C LEU A 604 -7.73 -12.28 7.23
N ARG A 605 -8.82 -11.54 7.42
CA ARG A 605 -10.15 -12.10 7.70
C ARG A 605 -10.58 -13.10 6.62
N SER A 606 -10.40 -12.78 5.33
CA SER A 606 -10.83 -13.69 4.26
C SER A 606 -10.08 -15.01 4.27
N GLN A 607 -8.79 -15.02 4.64
CA GLN A 607 -8.02 -16.25 4.84
C GLN A 607 -8.48 -17.01 6.08
N VAL A 608 -8.79 -16.30 7.17
CA VAL A 608 -9.29 -16.92 8.40
C VAL A 608 -10.59 -17.66 8.17
N LEU A 609 -11.49 -17.10 7.35
CA LEU A 609 -12.76 -17.74 6.99
C LEU A 609 -12.56 -19.09 6.29
N THR A 610 -11.50 -19.22 5.49
CA THR A 610 -11.12 -20.52 4.89
C THR A 610 -10.51 -21.45 5.93
N ILE A 611 -9.55 -20.95 6.73
CA ILE A 611 -8.80 -21.77 7.70
C ILE A 611 -9.70 -22.32 8.80
N ARG A 612 -10.71 -21.57 9.25
CA ARG A 612 -11.61 -21.98 10.34
C ARG A 612 -12.51 -23.18 10.02
N GLU A 613 -12.58 -23.57 8.75
CA GLU A 613 -13.34 -24.72 8.21
C GLU A 613 -12.44 -25.95 8.00
N GLU A 614 -11.12 -25.82 8.25
CA GLU A 614 -10.21 -26.96 8.15
C GLU A 614 -10.42 -27.96 9.29
N SER A 615 -10.31 -29.25 8.99
CA SER A 615 -10.64 -30.35 9.91
C SER A 615 -9.88 -30.30 11.24
N TYR A 616 -8.64 -29.79 11.24
CA TYR A 616 -7.85 -29.66 12.48
C TYR A 616 -8.38 -28.54 13.39
N VAL A 617 -8.91 -27.46 12.82
CA VAL A 617 -9.54 -26.36 13.59
C VAL A 617 -10.89 -26.83 14.15
N GLU A 618 -11.65 -27.59 13.36
CA GLU A 618 -12.91 -28.19 13.82
C GLU A 618 -12.68 -29.20 14.96
N ALA A 619 -11.61 -30.00 14.88
CA ALA A 619 -11.21 -30.92 15.94
C ALA A 619 -10.89 -30.17 17.24
N SER A 620 -10.04 -29.13 17.18
CA SER A 620 -9.73 -28.28 18.35
C SER A 620 -11.00 -27.67 18.97
N ARG A 621 -11.95 -27.22 18.13
CA ARG A 621 -13.23 -26.69 18.58
C ARG A 621 -14.08 -27.76 19.28
N THR A 622 -14.10 -28.97 18.74
CA THR A 622 -14.88 -30.10 19.27
C THR A 622 -14.35 -30.58 20.62
N ILE A 623 -13.03 -30.52 20.83
CA ILE A 623 -12.36 -30.88 22.09
C ILE A 623 -12.51 -29.77 23.16
N GLY A 624 -13.11 -28.63 22.80
CA GLY A 624 -13.37 -27.53 23.74
C GLY A 624 -12.16 -26.63 24.00
N VAL A 625 -11.19 -26.59 23.08
CA VAL A 625 -10.05 -25.66 23.17
C VAL A 625 -10.58 -24.22 23.12
N SER A 626 -10.01 -23.33 23.95
CA SER A 626 -10.46 -21.93 24.01
C SER A 626 -10.24 -21.21 22.68
N THR A 627 -11.17 -20.31 22.32
CA THR A 627 -11.11 -19.49 21.08
C THR A 627 -9.76 -18.81 20.90
N SER A 628 -9.21 -18.21 21.95
CA SER A 628 -7.89 -17.55 21.90
C SER A 628 -6.77 -18.54 21.58
N SER A 629 -6.81 -19.75 22.15
CA SER A 629 -5.84 -20.80 21.85
C SER A 629 -5.98 -21.32 20.42
N ILE A 630 -7.21 -21.50 19.92
CA ILE A 630 -7.45 -21.90 18.52
C ILE A 630 -6.92 -20.83 17.56
N VAL A 631 -7.27 -19.56 17.80
CA VAL A 631 -6.79 -18.45 16.96
C VAL A 631 -5.26 -18.38 16.98
N SER A 632 -4.63 -18.42 18.15
CA SER A 632 -3.18 -18.26 18.26
C SER A 632 -2.35 -19.47 17.81
N ARG A 633 -2.85 -20.70 18.01
CA ARG A 633 -2.08 -21.93 17.73
C ARG A 633 -2.46 -22.61 16.42
N ASP A 634 -3.72 -22.53 16.02
CA ASP A 634 -4.21 -23.27 14.85
C ASP A 634 -4.33 -22.33 13.63
N ILE A 635 -4.71 -21.06 13.85
CA ILE A 635 -4.99 -20.11 12.75
C ILE A 635 -3.78 -19.23 12.44
N LEU A 636 -3.23 -18.51 13.43
CA LEU A 636 -2.15 -17.53 13.20
C LEU A 636 -0.92 -18.11 12.48
N PRO A 637 -0.41 -19.31 12.80
CA PRO A 637 0.76 -19.86 12.11
C PRO A 637 0.55 -20.03 10.60
N ASN A 638 -0.69 -20.34 10.17
CA ASN A 638 -1.06 -20.47 8.77
C ASN A 638 -1.22 -19.13 8.06
N LEU A 639 -1.41 -18.03 8.81
CA LEU A 639 -1.50 -16.67 8.28
C LEU A 639 -0.14 -15.96 8.14
N MET A 640 0.91 -16.47 8.78
CA MET A 640 2.26 -15.86 8.79
C MET A 640 2.79 -15.45 7.40
N PRO A 641 2.65 -16.23 6.31
CA PRO A 641 2.97 -15.77 4.96
C PRO A 641 2.35 -14.41 4.61
N LEU A 642 1.02 -14.32 4.77
CA LEU A 642 0.27 -13.12 4.41
C LEU A 642 0.59 -11.96 5.36
N VAL A 643 0.79 -12.24 6.66
CA VAL A 643 1.23 -11.25 7.64
C VAL A 643 2.58 -10.65 7.23
N MET A 644 3.53 -11.48 6.79
CA MET A 644 4.86 -11.04 6.35
C MET A 644 4.79 -10.19 5.07
N VAL A 645 3.99 -10.60 4.08
CA VAL A 645 3.76 -9.81 2.86
C VAL A 645 3.15 -8.45 3.20
N ASN A 646 2.16 -8.41 4.11
CA ASN A 646 1.58 -7.17 4.58
C ASN A 646 2.59 -6.33 5.35
N PHE A 647 3.55 -6.94 6.08
CA PHE A 647 4.58 -6.22 6.82
C PHE A 647 5.52 -5.50 5.89
N VAL A 648 6.03 -6.20 4.88
CA VAL A 648 6.87 -5.62 3.82
C VAL A 648 6.11 -4.52 3.07
N THR A 649 4.83 -4.74 2.78
CA THR A 649 3.98 -3.75 2.10
C THR A 649 3.76 -2.51 2.97
N GLY A 650 3.50 -2.69 4.26
CA GLY A 650 3.36 -1.63 5.25
C GLY A 650 4.65 -0.83 5.40
N ALA A 651 5.79 -1.50 5.54
CA ALA A 651 7.12 -0.90 5.59
C ALA A 651 7.38 0.00 4.38
N ARG A 652 7.11 -0.50 3.17
CA ARG A 652 7.27 0.29 1.94
C ARG A 652 6.33 1.49 1.88
N ARG A 653 5.06 1.35 2.33
CA ARG A 653 4.11 2.47 2.39
C ARG A 653 4.57 3.57 3.34
N VAL A 654 5.18 3.19 4.47
CA VAL A 654 5.75 4.15 5.42
C VAL A 654 6.92 4.91 4.80
N ILE A 655 7.85 4.24 4.11
CA ILE A 655 8.96 4.92 3.40
C ILE A 655 8.44 5.95 2.41
N ILE A 656 7.51 5.55 1.55
CA ILE A 656 6.96 6.39 0.48
C ILE A 656 6.24 7.59 1.09
N SER A 657 5.43 7.37 2.13
CA SER A 657 4.63 8.42 2.75
C SER A 657 5.48 9.35 3.61
N SER A 658 6.44 8.84 4.38
CA SER A 658 7.32 9.67 5.22
C SER A 658 8.16 10.59 4.36
N VAL A 659 8.88 10.04 3.38
CA VAL A 659 9.75 10.83 2.51
C VAL A 659 8.94 11.88 1.78
N ALA A 660 7.78 11.54 1.24
CA ALA A 660 6.98 12.49 0.49
C ALA A 660 6.42 13.62 1.37
N LEU A 661 6.00 13.33 2.61
CA LEU A 661 5.48 14.36 3.51
C LEU A 661 6.58 15.25 4.10
N TYR A 662 7.78 14.71 4.39
CA TYR A 662 8.95 15.52 4.74
C TYR A 662 9.43 16.34 3.54
N PHE A 663 9.47 15.74 2.34
CA PHE A 663 9.82 16.44 1.11
C PHE A 663 8.90 17.64 0.85
N LEU A 664 7.60 17.49 1.11
CA LEU A 664 6.62 18.57 1.01
C LEU A 664 6.62 19.55 2.18
N GLY A 665 7.41 19.35 3.23
CA GLY A 665 7.43 20.23 4.40
C GLY A 665 6.20 20.12 5.32
N ILE A 666 5.42 19.05 5.20
CA ILE A 666 4.21 18.82 6.00
C ILE A 666 4.56 18.30 7.40
N LEU A 667 5.55 17.41 7.48
CA LEU A 667 6.06 16.89 8.75
C LEU A 667 7.18 17.79 9.29
N PRO A 668 7.33 17.91 10.62
CA PRO A 668 8.29 18.82 11.25
C PRO A 668 9.74 18.38 11.01
N PHE A 669 10.65 19.31 10.74
CA PHE A 669 12.06 18.99 10.44
C PHE A 669 12.92 18.78 11.71
N SER A 670 12.31 18.35 12.81
CA SER A 670 13.00 18.00 14.06
C SER A 670 13.94 16.79 13.90
N THR A 671 13.66 15.93 12.91
CA THR A 671 14.50 14.77 12.57
C THR A 671 15.12 14.95 11.18
N PHE A 672 16.39 14.59 11.05
CA PHE A 672 17.08 14.64 9.76
C PHE A 672 16.93 13.30 9.04
N ASN A 673 16.18 13.27 7.94
CA ASN A 673 15.84 12.05 7.20
C ASN A 673 15.93 12.25 5.67
N TRP A 674 15.74 11.19 4.88
CA TRP A 674 15.88 11.25 3.42
C TRP A 674 14.88 12.21 2.74
N GLY A 675 13.68 12.41 3.30
CA GLY A 675 12.72 13.39 2.79
C GLY A 675 13.14 14.83 3.06
N VAL A 676 13.72 15.09 4.23
CA VAL A 676 14.31 16.41 4.56
C VAL A 676 15.50 16.72 3.66
N MET A 677 16.35 15.71 3.37
CA MET A 677 17.44 15.87 2.39
C MET A 677 16.91 16.29 1.01
N MET A 678 15.84 15.65 0.54
CA MET A 678 15.20 16.01 -0.73
C MET A 678 14.59 17.41 -0.69
N ASN A 679 13.96 17.81 0.43
CA ASN A 679 13.40 19.15 0.60
C ASN A 679 14.50 20.22 0.50
N TYR A 680 15.63 20.03 1.19
CA TYR A 680 16.74 20.98 1.13
C TYR A 680 17.32 21.09 -0.28
N ALA A 681 17.58 19.97 -0.96
CA ALA A 681 18.07 19.99 -2.32
C ALA A 681 17.08 20.68 -3.29
N TYR A 682 15.77 20.45 -3.13
CA TYR A 682 14.73 21.13 -3.91
C TYR A 682 14.74 22.65 -3.68
N ASN A 683 14.78 23.08 -2.42
CA ASN A 683 14.78 24.50 -2.06
C ASN A 683 16.08 25.23 -2.41
N SER A 684 17.21 24.52 -2.46
CA SER A 684 18.48 25.06 -2.98
C SER A 684 18.55 25.10 -4.51
N GLY A 685 17.47 24.75 -5.23
CA GLY A 685 17.38 24.90 -6.69
C GLY A 685 17.92 23.71 -7.48
N ALA A 686 18.02 22.51 -6.90
CA ALA A 686 18.61 21.34 -7.57
C ALA A 686 17.88 20.86 -8.85
N LEU A 687 16.63 21.30 -9.06
CA LEU A 687 15.92 21.02 -10.32
C LEU A 687 16.29 21.99 -11.45
N LEU A 688 16.79 23.17 -11.10
CA LEU A 688 17.16 24.21 -12.06
C LEU A 688 18.62 24.06 -12.47
N ASP A 689 19.50 23.81 -11.49
CA ASP A 689 20.95 23.72 -11.72
C ASP A 689 21.48 22.28 -11.58
N MET A 690 22.03 21.77 -12.68
CA MET A 690 22.66 20.45 -12.79
C MET A 690 23.87 20.27 -11.87
N ALA A 691 24.48 21.35 -11.37
CA ALA A 691 25.55 21.27 -10.38
C ALA A 691 25.08 20.68 -9.03
N TYR A 692 23.79 20.79 -8.71
CA TYR A 692 23.19 20.31 -7.46
C TYR A 692 22.48 18.96 -7.61
N ALA A 693 22.44 18.43 -8.83
CA ALA A 693 21.79 17.19 -9.23
C ALA A 693 22.05 16.00 -8.28
N HIS A 694 23.31 15.81 -7.88
CA HIS A 694 23.72 14.68 -7.04
C HIS A 694 23.12 14.73 -5.64
N TRP A 695 22.93 15.93 -5.09
CA TRP A 695 22.30 16.13 -3.77
C TRP A 695 20.85 15.64 -3.78
N PHE A 696 20.17 15.79 -4.91
CA PHE A 696 18.80 15.32 -5.08
C PHE A 696 18.71 13.84 -5.46
N LEU A 697 19.57 13.37 -6.37
CA LEU A 697 19.59 11.99 -6.87
C LEU A 697 20.04 10.96 -5.83
N ALA A 698 20.99 11.32 -4.96
CA ALA A 698 21.53 10.38 -3.97
C ALA A 698 20.45 9.84 -3.00
N PRO A 699 19.66 10.67 -2.28
CA PRO A 699 18.59 10.16 -1.42
C PRO A 699 17.51 9.42 -2.22
N MET A 700 17.21 9.82 -3.47
CA MET A 700 16.28 9.07 -4.33
C MET A 700 16.77 7.65 -4.60
N LEU A 701 18.05 7.49 -4.96
CA LEU A 701 18.64 6.17 -5.18
C LEU A 701 18.58 5.33 -3.90
N THR A 702 18.87 5.93 -2.74
CA THR A 702 18.75 5.27 -1.43
C THR A 702 17.34 4.72 -1.20
N ILE A 703 16.31 5.54 -1.44
CA ILE A 703 14.91 5.15 -1.28
C ILE A 703 14.54 4.00 -2.22
N VAL A 704 14.94 4.11 -3.50
CA VAL A 704 14.67 3.10 -4.52
C VAL A 704 15.32 1.76 -4.16
N LEU A 705 16.58 1.78 -3.72
CA LEU A 705 17.32 0.58 -3.33
C LEU A 705 16.71 -0.08 -2.10
N PHE A 706 16.38 0.68 -1.05
CA PHE A 706 15.76 0.09 0.14
C PHE A 706 14.37 -0.48 -0.16
N SER A 707 13.56 0.24 -0.93
CA SER A 707 12.25 -0.22 -1.44
C SER A 707 12.38 -1.50 -2.27
N LEU A 708 13.39 -1.59 -3.15
CA LEU A 708 13.68 -2.79 -3.94
C LEU A 708 14.07 -3.97 -3.06
N GLY A 709 14.93 -3.74 -2.06
CA GLY A 709 15.34 -4.75 -1.10
C GLY A 709 14.15 -5.35 -0.35
N LEU A 710 13.24 -4.50 0.12
CA LEU A 710 11.99 -4.92 0.75
C LEU A 710 11.08 -5.72 -0.20
N ILE A 711 10.88 -5.26 -1.44
CA ILE A 711 10.06 -5.98 -2.44
C ILE A 711 10.63 -7.38 -2.72
N LEU A 712 11.93 -7.47 -2.95
CA LEU A 712 12.62 -8.75 -3.22
C LEU A 712 12.55 -9.68 -2.02
N LEU A 713 12.70 -9.14 -0.80
CA LEU A 713 12.51 -9.89 0.44
C LEU A 713 11.09 -10.44 0.51
N GLY A 714 10.06 -9.59 0.36
CA GLY A 714 8.66 -10.00 0.40
C GLY A 714 8.31 -11.10 -0.60
N GLN A 715 8.77 -10.97 -1.85
CA GLN A 715 8.57 -12.02 -2.87
C GLN A 715 9.30 -13.33 -2.55
N GLY A 716 10.48 -13.24 -1.92
CA GLY A 716 11.20 -14.42 -1.45
C GLY A 716 10.44 -15.15 -0.34
N MET A 717 9.78 -14.41 0.55
CA MET A 717 9.03 -14.99 1.67
C MET A 717 7.81 -15.81 1.23
N ASP A 718 7.18 -15.49 0.10
CA ASP A 718 6.02 -16.24 -0.42
C ASP A 718 6.35 -17.73 -0.67
N ARG A 719 7.58 -18.04 -1.08
CA ARG A 719 8.00 -19.44 -1.29
C ARG A 719 8.27 -20.19 0.01
N ILE A 720 8.77 -19.49 1.01
CA ILE A 720 9.17 -20.04 2.31
C ILE A 720 7.97 -20.61 3.05
N PHE A 721 6.87 -19.86 3.03
CA PHE A 721 5.69 -20.22 3.81
C PHE A 721 4.62 -20.98 3.00
N ASN A 722 4.82 -21.18 1.69
CA ASN A 722 3.90 -21.97 0.88
C ASN A 722 3.98 -23.47 1.25
N PRO A 723 2.94 -24.05 1.86
CA PRO A 723 2.98 -25.44 2.35
C PRO A 723 3.19 -26.45 1.22
N ARG A 724 2.67 -26.17 0.02
CA ARG A 724 2.79 -27.05 -1.16
C ARG A 724 4.23 -27.14 -1.68
N ILE A 725 5.01 -26.07 -1.53
CA ILE A 725 6.41 -26.02 -1.96
C ILE A 725 7.28 -26.77 -0.94
N ARG A 726 7.04 -26.58 0.37
CA ARG A 726 7.71 -27.34 1.43
C ARG A 726 7.51 -28.85 1.30
N ALA A 727 6.27 -29.29 1.05
CA ALA A 727 5.96 -30.72 0.86
C ALA A 727 6.71 -31.34 -0.33
N LYS A 728 6.95 -30.57 -1.41
CA LYS A 728 7.73 -31.04 -2.57
C LYS A 728 9.22 -31.16 -2.25
N HIS A 729 9.79 -30.24 -1.48
CA HIS A 729 11.19 -30.29 -1.05
C HIS A 729 11.45 -31.41 -0.02
N MET A 730 10.50 -31.65 0.89
CA MET A 730 10.56 -32.77 1.82
C MET A 730 10.55 -34.11 1.06
N LYS A 731 9.72 -34.26 0.03
CA LYS A 731 9.73 -35.46 -0.83
C LYS A 731 11.06 -35.64 -1.57
N SER A 732 11.67 -34.55 -2.08
CA SER A 732 12.98 -34.64 -2.74
C SER A 732 14.12 -35.02 -1.79
N GLN A 733 14.04 -34.61 -0.52
CA GLN A 733 15.01 -35.00 0.51
C GLN A 733 14.84 -36.46 0.92
N GLN A 734 13.61 -36.94 1.09
CA GLN A 734 13.34 -38.36 1.35
C GLN A 734 13.88 -39.27 0.22
N THR A 735 13.79 -38.84 -1.03
CA THR A 735 14.39 -39.58 -2.15
C THR A 735 15.92 -39.53 -2.18
N SER A 736 16.55 -38.47 -1.67
CA SER A 736 18.02 -38.32 -1.62
C SER A 736 18.64 -39.09 -0.46
N GLU A 737 18.01 -39.06 0.72
CA GLU A 737 18.44 -39.84 1.89
C GLU A 737 18.16 -41.34 1.69
N GLY A 738 17.08 -41.69 0.98
CA GLY A 738 16.78 -43.06 0.57
C GLY A 738 17.76 -43.63 -0.47
N SER A 739 18.31 -42.79 -1.35
CA SER A 739 19.34 -43.22 -2.31
C SER A 739 20.71 -43.40 -1.67
N ASP A 740 21.10 -42.55 -0.73
CA ASP A 740 22.39 -42.68 -0.03
C ASP A 740 22.40 -43.88 0.94
N GLY A 741 21.25 -44.23 1.53
CA GLY A 741 21.09 -45.45 2.32
C GLY A 741 21.08 -46.74 1.48
N ALA A 742 20.60 -46.69 0.24
CA ALA A 742 20.58 -47.85 -0.66
C ALA A 742 21.96 -48.15 -1.28
N VAL A 743 22.77 -47.12 -1.57
CA VAL A 743 24.14 -47.31 -2.10
C VAL A 743 25.10 -47.84 -1.02
N ALA A 744 24.84 -47.57 0.26
CA ALA A 744 25.62 -48.13 1.37
C ALA A 744 25.27 -49.61 1.70
N ALA A 745 24.11 -50.11 1.25
CA ALA A 745 23.65 -51.47 1.55
C ALA A 745 24.02 -52.52 0.48
N ASP A 746 24.41 -52.10 -0.72
CA ASP A 746 24.73 -53.01 -1.86
C ASP A 746 26.24 -53.24 -2.07
N GLY A 747 27.08 -52.70 -1.19
CA GLY A 747 28.55 -52.80 -1.27
C GLY A 747 29.18 -54.01 -0.57
N GLY A 748 28.41 -55.01 -0.15
CA GLY A 748 28.89 -56.12 0.67
C GLY A 748 28.42 -57.49 0.21
N ARG A 749 29.34 -58.24 -0.44
CA ARG A 749 29.26 -59.63 -0.95
C ARG A 749 28.74 -59.70 -2.39
N VAL A 750 29.54 -60.11 -3.37
CA VAL A 750 30.07 -61.49 -3.56
C VAL A 750 31.52 -61.46 -4.09
N GLU A 751 32.25 -62.54 -3.76
CA GLU A 751 33.58 -62.96 -4.23
C GLU A 751 33.86 -62.79 -5.73
#